data_AF-A0A323UWT7-F1
#
_entry.id   AF-A0A323UWT7-F1
#
_cell.length_a   1.000
_cell.length_b   1.000
_cell.length_c   1.000
_cell.angle_alpha   90.00
_cell.angle_beta   90.00
_cell.angle_gamma   90.00
#
_symmetry.space_group_name_H-M   'P 1'
#
loop_
_entity.id
_entity.type
_entity.pdbx_description
1 polymer ?
#
loop_
_entity_poly.entity_id
_entity_poly.type
_entity_poly.pdbx_seq_one_letter_code
_entity_poly.pdbx_strand_id
1 'polypeptide(L)'
;MGKQNELGQAAANDGLAFIEAASPLTRLHYFDGKFLRADAFALEQDYHRQRSRLGNLAGGWGIVHGLGIGLAGNQLQVGAGLGITPAGNFVLATSAIEAALAELIAVAAPAPLTGNAAFGPCGNNPAPGFTETTGRHLYEITAGPVEGLCGNEAVYGKLCESACASSSQHPYWREGVVLRLRPIALALPDSSAVSLSDVHLRNRVASAYFAAEPALANSLLSAAGLAGDSWCQPAGLYGRDELVLGLLVREGGVNRVIDAWAGRRERMDTQARGYWQGRMAMRPWNVFLAQILQFQCQLSGLFDGTGGVLPPPDECASLRQLLDQTRQELEALHRRYGDSARGILQQLAERPTKRDAQLIADQVRLSHGELFELADRLAGAGLGKAALPRQRMLLNAGFVELPPAGYLPVVAGSNTLDEQLSRQFGEGVRLHYHGVRSDEIAHLLEEAQHMHRISLTRGLDDPRQIEEVEIFVPEGQPYGRQAAAVGEWWRLEMALEAMSAFDLGLEVGKSAELQRANAAAAPTTDNTGAAARSLNQRMDTSQAALLEIMQTLRERMLQGLIRTHTDTGSGYGFTLVCALDLDDLRQRLTQLSHANPDLAANDSLQRFITAANTYTLYLAGDIGTDPFALGYGDSTPVAAELRLATTVVRLEGNLTALFDRPAGNGSERVMQLELLALSGDTPPVSQRGRIALRRDSSGRSGRLVLDDERANPASSPVYFEWHEQPRTAAMSVERNSEKDNTSTRSQLMDMRGLDGMPGLGTPIGASAMNALIALADQGDDAAFLARARRRLFPTLDTVPATGVRAVLDWVMFRRARSPLCCTPQLAPTTGIGVEAFQVWHLRLDNRDLVATLRDALDRADPTALARLPFQRVGILRYRDENTVAEESAATVLAMWQQAAPGPQVVLGRHWEAAPATGQGWQNHFRLRHMLSQISALTQAPARGDGSITALSTVVPPLSDGALDGGLLVVTLAGAPPATRRALLVYGNWDRPNHYLERSSPNTAFDFVVNQLQGDTVSRFIGGLTPNQPVAGLTLATSRAAPDTDAPARLQRIIDALVASGRPAPAPSRRTVEALNDHDRKELDKLQVDANDFDDIVFLELNAGA
;
A
#
# COMPACT_ATOMS: atom_id res chain seq x y z
N MET A 1 -19.45 13.48 -59.81
CA MET A 1 -18.64 12.86 -58.74
C MET A 1 -18.12 13.97 -57.84
N GLY A 2 -18.83 14.26 -56.74
CA GLY A 2 -18.43 15.23 -55.73
C GLY A 2 -18.30 14.51 -54.40
N LYS A 3 -17.20 14.73 -53.68
CA LYS A 3 -16.91 14.14 -52.37
C LYS A 3 -18.10 14.35 -51.42
N GLN A 4 -18.62 13.26 -50.85
CA GLN A 4 -19.91 13.23 -50.16
C GLN A 4 -19.83 13.21 -48.63
N ASN A 5 -18.66 13.44 -48.02
CA ASN A 5 -18.48 13.44 -46.55
C ASN A 5 -17.53 14.57 -46.11
N GLU A 6 -17.93 15.84 -46.26
CA GLU A 6 -17.24 16.94 -45.60
C GLU A 6 -18.18 17.58 -44.57
N LEU A 7 -17.88 17.36 -43.28
CA LEU A 7 -18.37 18.15 -42.17
C LEU A 7 -17.85 19.58 -42.36
N GLY A 8 -18.73 20.53 -42.69
CA GLY A 8 -18.34 21.94 -42.77
C GLY A 8 -18.14 22.49 -41.37
N GLN A 9 -16.90 22.79 -40.99
CA GLN A 9 -16.61 23.54 -39.76
C GLN A 9 -17.06 25.00 -39.97
N ALA A 10 -18.12 25.41 -39.30
CA ALA A 10 -18.41 26.84 -39.13
C ALA A 10 -17.67 27.33 -37.86
N ALA A 11 -17.04 28.50 -37.91
CA ALA A 11 -16.39 29.05 -36.73
C ALA A 11 -17.46 29.55 -35.73
N ALA A 12 -17.62 28.86 -34.60
CA ALA A 12 -18.26 29.43 -33.43
C ALA A 12 -17.21 30.23 -32.64
N ASN A 13 -17.58 31.38 -32.07
CA ASN A 13 -16.62 32.26 -31.39
C ASN A 13 -16.02 31.65 -30.10
N ASP A 14 -16.63 30.58 -29.56
CA ASP A 14 -16.26 29.94 -28.29
C ASP A 14 -16.27 28.40 -28.36
N GLY A 15 -16.06 27.83 -29.55
CA GLY A 15 -16.10 26.38 -29.78
C GLY A 15 -15.90 25.96 -31.22
N LEU A 16 -15.95 24.65 -31.47
CA LEU A 16 -15.90 24.08 -32.82
C LEU A 16 -17.30 23.62 -33.23
N ALA A 17 -17.84 24.15 -34.33
CA ALA A 17 -19.17 23.78 -34.83
C ALA A 17 -19.09 22.63 -35.85
N PHE A 18 -20.00 21.68 -35.69
CA PHE A 18 -20.15 20.50 -36.53
C PHE A 18 -21.58 20.48 -37.07
N ILE A 19 -21.71 20.73 -38.38
CA ILE A 19 -23.00 20.71 -39.07
C ILE A 19 -22.98 19.57 -40.09
N GLU A 20 -23.69 18.50 -39.77
CA GLU A 20 -23.74 17.31 -40.61
C GLU A 20 -24.58 17.56 -41.88
N ALA A 21 -24.06 17.12 -43.03
CA ALA A 21 -24.73 17.31 -44.31
C ALA A 21 -26.10 16.59 -44.41
N ALA A 22 -26.29 15.54 -43.61
CA ALA A 22 -27.49 14.71 -43.54
C ALA A 22 -28.33 14.94 -42.27
N SER A 23 -28.15 16.08 -41.58
CA SER A 23 -28.91 16.37 -40.35
C SER A 23 -30.43 16.34 -40.61
N PRO A 24 -31.20 15.54 -39.84
CA PRO A 24 -32.67 15.50 -39.97
C PRO A 24 -33.33 16.79 -39.43
N LEU A 25 -32.56 17.65 -38.76
CA LEU A 25 -32.99 18.96 -38.27
C LEU A 25 -32.62 20.05 -39.30
N THR A 26 -33.18 19.90 -40.51
CA THR A 26 -33.03 20.85 -41.62
C THR A 26 -34.37 21.55 -41.87
N ARG A 27 -34.39 22.89 -41.86
CA ARG A 27 -35.58 23.72 -42.18
C ARG A 27 -35.31 24.70 -43.31
N LEU A 28 -36.36 25.28 -43.89
CA LEU A 28 -36.19 26.28 -44.95
C LEU A 28 -35.64 27.60 -44.39
N HIS A 29 -34.65 28.16 -45.08
CA HIS A 29 -34.30 29.57 -44.98
C HIS A 29 -35.10 30.35 -46.03
N TYR A 30 -36.00 31.23 -45.58
CA TYR A 30 -36.80 32.08 -46.46
C TYR A 30 -36.02 33.34 -46.85
N PHE A 31 -35.97 33.62 -48.14
CA PHE A 31 -35.41 34.86 -48.69
C PHE A 31 -36.18 35.27 -49.95
N ASP A 32 -36.19 36.58 -50.23
CA ASP A 32 -36.88 37.15 -51.39
C ASP A 32 -36.31 36.58 -52.69
N GLY A 33 -37.19 36.08 -53.55
CA GLY A 33 -36.82 35.45 -54.82
C GLY A 33 -36.61 33.94 -54.76
N LYS A 34 -36.85 33.29 -53.62
CA LYS A 34 -36.83 31.82 -53.52
C LYS A 34 -38.09 31.19 -54.14
N PHE A 35 -37.91 30.16 -54.98
CA PHE A 35 -39.03 29.42 -55.56
C PHE A 35 -39.46 28.24 -54.67
N LEU A 36 -40.61 28.36 -54.00
CA LEU A 36 -41.12 27.31 -53.10
C LEU A 36 -41.79 26.16 -53.88
N ARG A 37 -41.36 24.93 -53.62
CA ARG A 37 -41.86 23.69 -54.25
C ARG A 37 -42.63 22.82 -53.25
N ALA A 38 -43.36 21.83 -53.73
CA ALA A 38 -44.03 20.84 -52.86
C ALA A 38 -43.05 20.19 -51.87
N ASP A 39 -41.84 19.84 -52.34
CA ASP A 39 -40.77 19.28 -51.49
C ASP A 39 -40.32 20.25 -50.39
N ALA A 40 -40.41 21.56 -50.62
CA ALA A 40 -40.09 22.56 -49.62
C ALA A 40 -41.13 22.53 -48.48
N PHE A 41 -42.42 22.43 -48.82
CA PHE A 41 -43.47 22.28 -47.81
C PHE A 41 -43.41 20.92 -47.09
N ALA A 42 -43.03 19.85 -47.77
CA ALA A 42 -42.82 18.54 -47.15
C ALA A 42 -41.65 18.59 -46.15
N LEU A 43 -40.52 19.20 -46.53
CA LEU A 43 -39.37 19.42 -45.66
C LEU A 43 -39.74 20.20 -44.39
N GLU A 44 -40.49 21.29 -44.54
CA GLU A 44 -40.92 22.10 -43.39
C GLU A 44 -41.89 21.34 -42.47
N GLN A 45 -42.82 20.56 -43.05
CA GLN A 45 -43.72 19.70 -42.28
C GLN A 45 -42.96 18.60 -41.53
N ASP A 46 -41.97 17.97 -42.17
CA ASP A 46 -41.15 16.94 -41.57
C ASP A 46 -40.26 17.51 -40.46
N TYR A 47 -39.69 18.71 -40.67
CA TYR A 47 -38.98 19.45 -39.62
C TYR A 47 -39.88 19.67 -38.39
N HIS A 48 -41.08 20.23 -38.57
CA HIS A 48 -41.98 20.49 -37.44
C HIS A 48 -42.47 19.21 -36.77
N ARG A 49 -42.76 18.16 -37.52
CA ARG A 49 -43.10 16.83 -36.98
C ARG A 49 -41.95 16.24 -36.19
N GLN A 50 -40.73 16.30 -36.72
CA GLN A 50 -39.54 15.76 -36.06
C GLN A 50 -39.20 16.55 -34.81
N ARG A 51 -39.21 17.88 -34.86
CA ARG A 51 -39.01 18.77 -33.71
C ARG A 51 -40.05 18.51 -32.61
N SER A 52 -41.32 18.38 -32.98
CA SER A 52 -42.40 18.06 -32.03
C SER A 52 -42.26 16.64 -31.48
N ARG A 53 -41.88 15.66 -32.31
CA ARG A 53 -41.67 14.26 -31.89
C ARG A 53 -40.50 14.16 -30.92
N LEU A 54 -39.37 14.78 -31.22
CA LEU A 54 -38.20 14.82 -30.35
C LEU A 54 -38.49 15.61 -29.06
N GLY A 55 -39.27 16.69 -29.14
CA GLY A 55 -39.68 17.50 -27.99
C GLY A 55 -40.71 16.83 -27.09
N ASN A 56 -41.57 15.97 -27.64
CA ASN A 56 -42.52 15.15 -26.88
C ASN A 56 -41.89 13.85 -26.37
N LEU A 57 -40.86 13.34 -27.05
CA LEU A 57 -40.00 12.27 -26.53
C LEU A 57 -39.09 12.75 -25.41
N ALA A 58 -38.80 14.07 -25.36
CA ALA A 58 -38.25 14.81 -24.23
C ALA A 58 -39.20 14.72 -23.02
N GLY A 59 -39.14 15.59 -22.04
CA GLY A 59 -39.90 15.41 -20.78
C GLY A 59 -39.00 15.81 -19.61
N GLY A 60 -38.17 16.82 -19.88
CA GLY A 60 -36.92 17.09 -19.19
C GLY A 60 -35.85 17.54 -20.18
N TRP A 61 -34.76 18.08 -19.63
CA TRP A 61 -33.52 18.38 -20.34
C TRP A 61 -32.45 17.36 -19.92
N GLY A 62 -31.38 17.23 -20.71
CA GLY A 62 -30.31 16.27 -20.48
C GLY A 62 -30.05 15.41 -21.71
N ILE A 63 -29.12 14.46 -21.55
CA ILE A 63 -28.79 13.49 -22.59
C ILE A 63 -29.91 12.44 -22.64
N VAL A 64 -30.40 12.14 -23.83
CA VAL A 64 -31.45 11.13 -24.06
C VAL A 64 -30.80 9.77 -24.31
N HIS A 65 -29.77 9.73 -25.16
CA HIS A 65 -28.92 8.57 -25.40
C HIS A 65 -27.64 8.99 -26.14
N GLY A 66 -26.59 8.16 -26.05
CA GLY A 66 -25.35 8.39 -26.79
C GLY A 66 -24.51 9.54 -26.23
N LEU A 67 -23.86 10.32 -27.11
CA LEU A 67 -22.98 11.45 -26.74
C LEU A 67 -21.90 11.05 -25.72
N GLY A 68 -21.42 9.81 -25.77
CA GLY A 68 -20.34 9.31 -24.92
C GLY A 68 -19.02 9.95 -25.34
N ILE A 69 -18.16 10.26 -24.37
CA ILE A 69 -16.87 10.89 -24.61
C ILE A 69 -15.72 9.90 -24.46
N GLY A 70 -14.70 10.03 -25.30
CA GLY A 70 -13.46 9.27 -25.24
C GLY A 70 -12.27 10.10 -25.71
N LEU A 71 -11.06 9.67 -25.36
CA LEU A 71 -9.82 10.29 -25.82
C LEU A 71 -8.97 9.29 -26.59
N ALA A 72 -8.52 9.70 -27.76
CA ALA A 72 -7.52 9.00 -28.56
C ALA A 72 -6.32 9.94 -28.78
N GLY A 73 -5.32 9.88 -27.90
CA GLY A 73 -4.20 10.82 -27.91
C GLY A 73 -4.65 12.26 -27.69
N ASN A 74 -4.52 13.12 -28.71
CA ASN A 74 -4.93 14.52 -28.68
C ASN A 74 -6.33 14.78 -29.29
N GLN A 75 -7.06 13.73 -29.65
CA GLN A 75 -8.40 13.80 -30.22
C GLN A 75 -9.45 13.49 -29.17
N LEU A 76 -10.39 14.42 -28.97
CA LEU A 76 -11.62 14.21 -28.24
C LEU A 76 -12.65 13.61 -29.19
N GLN A 77 -13.15 12.43 -28.84
CA GLN A 77 -14.22 11.75 -29.57
C GLN A 77 -15.53 11.88 -28.80
N VAL A 78 -16.60 12.26 -29.50
CA VAL A 78 -17.96 12.29 -28.98
C VAL A 78 -18.82 11.40 -29.87
N GLY A 79 -19.38 10.33 -29.31
CA GLY A 79 -20.23 9.40 -30.07
C GLY A 79 -21.55 10.03 -30.52
N ALA A 80 -22.18 9.45 -31.55
CA ALA A 80 -23.51 9.85 -31.98
C ALA A 80 -24.53 9.79 -30.83
N GLY A 81 -25.55 10.65 -30.86
CA GLY A 81 -26.56 10.69 -29.82
C GLY A 81 -27.44 11.93 -29.86
N LEU A 82 -28.39 11.96 -28.93
CA LEU A 82 -29.39 13.01 -28.79
C LEU A 82 -29.36 13.54 -27.36
N GLY A 83 -29.36 14.87 -27.24
CA GLY A 83 -29.58 15.58 -26.00
C GLY A 83 -30.50 16.77 -26.21
N ILE A 84 -31.04 17.28 -25.11
CA ILE A 84 -31.96 18.42 -25.10
C ILE A 84 -31.48 19.39 -24.05
N THR A 85 -31.15 20.61 -24.47
CA THR A 85 -30.67 21.64 -23.54
C THR A 85 -31.81 22.08 -22.61
N PRO A 86 -31.48 22.73 -21.48
CA PRO A 86 -32.48 23.35 -20.62
C PRO A 86 -33.39 24.37 -21.31
N ALA A 87 -32.95 25.02 -22.38
CA ALA A 87 -33.77 25.93 -23.18
C ALA A 87 -34.71 25.20 -24.17
N GLY A 88 -34.61 23.87 -24.27
CA GLY A 88 -35.41 23.04 -25.16
C GLY A 88 -34.83 22.89 -26.57
N ASN A 89 -33.56 23.26 -26.78
CA ASN A 89 -32.88 23.09 -28.06
C ASN A 89 -32.29 21.69 -28.19
N PHE A 90 -32.26 21.16 -29.41
CA PHE A 90 -31.71 19.84 -29.68
C PHE A 90 -30.19 19.90 -29.87
N VAL A 91 -29.52 18.91 -29.30
CA VAL A 91 -28.12 18.58 -29.58
C VAL A 91 -28.15 17.19 -30.20
N LEU A 92 -28.07 17.12 -31.53
CA LEU A 92 -28.15 15.86 -32.27
C LEU A 92 -26.87 15.66 -33.10
N ALA A 93 -26.16 14.57 -32.82
CA ALA A 93 -25.07 14.08 -33.65
C ALA A 93 -25.49 12.73 -34.23
N THR A 94 -25.58 12.60 -35.56
CA THR A 94 -25.93 11.32 -36.21
C THR A 94 -24.69 10.45 -36.46
N SER A 95 -23.50 11.03 -36.38
CA SER A 95 -22.20 10.37 -36.47
C SER A 95 -21.29 10.79 -35.31
N ALA A 96 -20.16 10.09 -35.15
CA ALA A 96 -19.17 10.46 -34.14
C ALA A 96 -18.47 11.77 -34.54
N ILE A 97 -18.32 12.68 -33.58
CA ILE A 97 -17.62 13.96 -33.73
C ILE A 97 -16.20 13.78 -33.19
N GLU A 98 -15.22 14.22 -33.97
CA GLU A 98 -13.81 14.25 -33.56
C GLU A 98 -13.31 15.69 -33.56
N ALA A 99 -12.62 16.08 -32.48
CA ALA A 99 -12.06 17.42 -32.32
C ALA A 99 -10.66 17.35 -31.71
N ALA A 100 -9.71 18.07 -32.30
CA ALA A 100 -8.39 18.22 -31.72
C ALA A 100 -8.48 19.08 -30.45
N LEU A 101 -7.94 18.58 -29.33
CA LEU A 101 -7.97 19.32 -28.06
C LEU A 101 -7.25 20.67 -28.17
N ALA A 102 -6.18 20.75 -28.96
CA ALA A 102 -5.45 22.00 -29.18
C ALA A 102 -6.35 23.10 -29.80
N GLU A 103 -7.23 22.73 -30.72
CA GLU A 103 -8.18 23.65 -31.35
C GLU A 103 -9.27 24.08 -30.35
N LEU A 104 -9.79 23.13 -29.56
CA LEU A 104 -10.77 23.42 -28.51
C LEU A 104 -10.20 24.32 -27.41
N ILE A 105 -8.94 24.14 -27.01
CA ILE A 105 -8.26 24.95 -25.98
C ILE A 105 -8.03 26.37 -26.49
N ALA A 106 -7.64 26.53 -27.76
CA ALA A 106 -7.39 27.84 -28.36
C ALA A 106 -8.64 28.76 -28.33
N VAL A 107 -9.84 28.16 -28.35
CA VAL A 107 -11.13 28.87 -28.27
C VAL A 107 -11.86 28.67 -26.95
N ALA A 108 -11.23 28.04 -25.96
CA ALA A 108 -11.85 27.74 -24.67
C ALA A 108 -12.15 29.03 -23.91
N ALA A 109 -13.39 29.17 -23.46
CA ALA A 109 -13.86 30.33 -22.72
C ALA A 109 -14.77 29.89 -21.57
N PRO A 110 -14.70 30.55 -20.39
CA PRO A 110 -15.69 30.35 -19.33
C PRO A 110 -17.10 30.57 -19.87
N ALA A 111 -18.08 29.88 -19.30
CA ALA A 111 -19.44 30.05 -19.75
C ALA A 111 -19.99 31.45 -19.43
N PRO A 112 -20.89 31.99 -20.26
CA PRO A 112 -21.51 33.30 -20.01
C PRO A 112 -22.30 33.31 -18.71
N LEU A 113 -22.08 34.33 -17.87
CA LEU A 113 -22.74 34.47 -16.56
C LEU A 113 -24.22 34.87 -16.66
N THR A 114 -24.64 35.50 -17.77
CA THR A 114 -26.04 35.93 -18.03
C THR A 114 -26.35 35.95 -19.52
N GLY A 115 -27.62 35.74 -19.87
CA GLY A 115 -28.12 36.00 -21.23
C GLY A 115 -28.30 37.51 -21.48
N ASN A 116 -28.21 37.94 -22.73
CA ASN A 116 -28.44 39.33 -23.10
C ASN A 116 -29.96 39.63 -23.10
N ALA A 117 -30.41 40.45 -22.15
CA ALA A 117 -31.82 40.84 -22.02
C ALA A 117 -32.39 41.58 -23.25
N ALA A 118 -31.53 42.11 -24.13
CA ALA A 118 -31.91 42.80 -25.36
C ALA A 118 -31.93 41.89 -26.61
N PHE A 119 -31.76 40.56 -26.46
CA PHE A 119 -31.61 39.61 -27.59
C PHE A 119 -30.48 39.98 -28.58
N GLY A 120 -29.56 40.88 -28.20
CA GLY A 120 -28.37 41.19 -28.98
C GLY A 120 -27.32 40.08 -28.86
N PRO A 121 -26.36 39.97 -29.80
CA PRO A 121 -25.21 39.09 -29.63
C PRO A 121 -24.55 39.35 -28.27
N CYS A 122 -24.28 38.29 -27.51
CA CYS A 122 -23.50 38.39 -26.27
C CYS A 122 -22.17 39.08 -26.62
N GLY A 123 -21.83 40.14 -25.89
CA GLY A 123 -20.86 41.16 -26.30
C GLY A 123 -19.61 40.62 -27.02
N ASN A 124 -19.28 41.24 -28.15
CA ASN A 124 -18.19 40.92 -29.08
C ASN A 124 -16.76 41.15 -28.55
N ASN A 125 -16.49 40.88 -27.28
CA ASN A 125 -15.10 40.71 -26.86
C ASN A 125 -14.84 39.21 -26.82
N PRO A 126 -14.16 38.62 -27.84
CA PRO A 126 -13.57 37.31 -27.63
C PRO A 126 -12.69 37.44 -26.39
N ALA A 127 -13.09 36.78 -25.30
CA ALA A 127 -12.20 36.61 -24.17
C ALA A 127 -10.92 36.01 -24.76
N PRO A 128 -9.73 36.53 -24.41
CA PRO A 128 -8.48 35.97 -24.92
C PRO A 128 -8.51 34.47 -24.66
N GLY A 129 -8.21 33.68 -25.71
CA GLY A 129 -8.19 32.22 -25.61
C GLY A 129 -7.41 31.78 -24.36
N PHE A 130 -7.92 30.76 -23.68
CA PHE A 130 -7.30 30.29 -22.46
C PHE A 130 -5.89 29.75 -22.75
N THR A 131 -4.85 30.41 -22.24
CA THR A 131 -3.47 29.90 -22.32
C THR A 131 -3.22 28.95 -21.17
N GLU A 132 -3.04 27.65 -21.46
CA GLU A 132 -2.61 26.67 -20.46
C GLU A 132 -1.27 27.10 -19.84
N THR A 133 -1.25 27.25 -18.52
CA THR A 133 -0.02 27.35 -17.73
C THR A 133 0.50 25.97 -17.36
N THR A 134 1.69 25.87 -16.77
CA THR A 134 2.25 24.60 -16.26
C THR A 134 1.44 23.96 -15.12
N GLY A 135 0.49 24.68 -14.54
CA GLY A 135 -0.41 24.18 -13.50
C GLY A 135 -1.48 23.22 -14.02
N ARG A 136 -2.32 22.75 -13.09
CA ARG A 136 -3.46 21.88 -13.37
C ARG A 136 -4.68 22.70 -13.80
N HIS A 137 -5.29 22.30 -14.91
CA HIS A 137 -6.49 22.91 -15.49
C HIS A 137 -7.60 21.89 -15.61
N LEU A 138 -8.82 22.29 -15.24
CA LEU A 138 -10.02 21.47 -15.31
C LEU A 138 -11.00 22.11 -16.30
N TYR A 139 -11.64 21.27 -17.12
CA TYR A 139 -12.61 21.70 -18.11
C TYR A 139 -13.89 20.87 -18.04
N GLU A 140 -15.04 21.52 -18.19
CA GLU A 140 -16.27 20.84 -18.63
C GLU A 140 -16.22 20.67 -20.14
N ILE A 141 -16.48 19.46 -20.62
CA ILE A 141 -16.73 19.20 -22.04
C ILE A 141 -18.21 19.41 -22.27
N THR A 142 -18.58 20.39 -23.10
CA THR A 142 -19.98 20.75 -23.33
C THR A 142 -20.37 20.70 -24.79
N ALA A 143 -21.59 20.27 -25.07
CA ALA A 143 -22.20 20.32 -26.39
C ALA A 143 -23.44 21.23 -26.36
N GLY A 144 -23.48 22.21 -27.28
CA GLY A 144 -24.62 23.10 -27.45
C GLY A 144 -25.18 23.10 -28.87
N PRO A 145 -26.32 23.76 -29.10
CA PRO A 145 -26.90 23.91 -30.43
C PRO A 145 -26.13 24.94 -31.25
N VAL A 146 -26.07 24.73 -32.56
CA VAL A 146 -25.59 25.72 -33.53
C VAL A 146 -26.43 25.61 -34.81
N GLU A 147 -26.73 26.72 -35.46
CA GLU A 147 -27.40 26.75 -36.76
C GLU A 147 -26.44 27.26 -37.84
N GLY A 148 -26.50 26.66 -39.02
CA GLY A 148 -25.75 27.14 -40.19
C GLY A 148 -26.59 27.13 -41.46
N LEU A 149 -26.27 28.07 -42.35
CA LEU A 149 -26.87 28.16 -43.68
C LEU A 149 -26.17 27.20 -44.65
N CYS A 150 -26.95 26.45 -45.42
CA CYS A 150 -26.45 25.40 -46.32
C CYS A 150 -27.22 25.32 -47.65
N GLY A 151 -26.59 24.67 -48.66
CA GLY A 151 -27.14 24.46 -50.01
C GLY A 151 -26.95 25.67 -50.92
N ASN A 152 -27.23 25.57 -52.22
CA ASN A 152 -27.20 26.72 -53.12
C ASN A 152 -28.50 26.74 -53.94
N GLU A 153 -29.24 27.83 -53.88
CA GLU A 153 -30.47 28.04 -54.65
C GLU A 153 -30.42 29.41 -55.35
N ALA A 154 -30.88 29.45 -56.59
CA ALA A 154 -30.91 30.68 -57.37
C ALA A 154 -31.94 31.66 -56.80
N VAL A 155 -31.58 32.95 -56.80
CA VAL A 155 -32.47 34.04 -56.41
C VAL A 155 -33.15 34.61 -57.65
N TYR A 156 -34.48 34.54 -57.71
CA TYR A 156 -35.28 35.06 -58.82
C TYR A 156 -35.85 36.45 -58.51
N GLY A 157 -35.94 37.33 -59.51
CA GLY A 157 -36.73 38.57 -59.40
C GLY A 157 -36.07 39.75 -58.67
N LYS A 158 -34.74 39.81 -58.55
CA LYS A 158 -34.06 41.04 -58.12
C LYS A 158 -34.28 42.16 -59.15
N LEU A 159 -35.04 43.19 -58.79
CA LEU A 159 -35.15 44.41 -59.58
C LEU A 159 -33.79 45.13 -59.56
N CYS A 160 -33.15 45.27 -60.73
CA CYS A 160 -31.96 46.11 -61.03
C CYS A 160 -30.55 45.46 -61.12
N GLU A 161 -30.38 44.14 -61.14
CA GLU A 161 -29.08 43.52 -61.50
C GLU A 161 -29.02 43.16 -63.01
N SER A 162 -27.87 43.39 -63.65
CA SER A 162 -27.64 43.08 -65.07
C SER A 162 -27.79 41.58 -65.35
N ALA A 163 -28.40 41.25 -66.50
CA ALA A 163 -28.96 39.93 -66.86
C ALA A 163 -27.98 38.72 -66.92
N CYS A 164 -26.75 38.83 -66.41
CA CYS A 164 -25.72 37.79 -66.47
C CYS A 164 -25.13 37.38 -65.10
N ALA A 165 -25.65 37.88 -63.97
CA ALA A 165 -25.24 37.43 -62.64
C ALA A 165 -26.38 36.64 -61.96
N SER A 166 -26.31 35.30 -61.97
CA SER A 166 -27.18 34.49 -61.11
C SER A 166 -26.67 34.62 -59.67
N SER A 167 -27.34 35.43 -58.85
CA SER A 167 -27.08 35.42 -57.41
C SER A 167 -27.68 34.15 -56.79
N SER A 168 -26.89 33.44 -55.98
CA SER A 168 -27.35 32.28 -55.22
C SER A 168 -27.35 32.59 -53.73
N GLN A 169 -28.32 32.05 -53.01
CA GLN A 169 -28.37 32.06 -51.55
C GLN A 169 -28.52 30.63 -51.01
N HIS A 170 -28.26 30.48 -49.71
CA HIS A 170 -28.39 29.22 -49.01
C HIS A 170 -29.86 28.97 -48.62
N PRO A 171 -30.53 27.94 -49.17
CA PRO A 171 -31.96 27.71 -48.95
C PRO A 171 -32.32 26.97 -47.67
N TYR A 172 -31.34 26.47 -46.92
CA TYR A 172 -31.60 25.65 -45.73
C TYR A 172 -30.88 26.21 -44.51
N TRP A 173 -31.58 26.20 -43.37
CA TRP A 173 -30.99 26.22 -42.04
C TRP A 173 -30.80 24.79 -41.58
N ARG A 174 -29.60 24.46 -41.10
CA ARG A 174 -29.28 23.17 -40.50
C ARG A 174 -28.87 23.36 -39.05
N GLU A 175 -29.52 22.63 -38.17
CA GLU A 175 -29.09 22.51 -36.78
C GLU A 175 -27.94 21.49 -36.71
N GLY A 176 -26.91 21.82 -35.94
CA GLY A 176 -25.74 21.00 -35.66
C GLY A 176 -25.31 21.12 -34.20
N VAL A 177 -24.10 20.64 -33.92
CA VAL A 177 -23.54 20.61 -32.56
C VAL A 177 -22.31 21.50 -32.50
N VAL A 178 -22.21 22.32 -31.47
CA VAL A 178 -20.98 23.03 -31.12
C VAL A 178 -20.36 22.41 -29.88
N LEU A 179 -19.14 21.93 -30.01
CA LEU A 179 -18.35 21.33 -28.94
C LEU A 179 -17.43 22.38 -28.32
N ARG A 180 -17.37 22.42 -26.98
CA ARG A 180 -16.59 23.41 -26.23
C ARG A 180 -15.88 22.80 -25.03
N LEU A 181 -14.82 23.47 -24.61
CA LEU A 181 -14.19 23.29 -23.30
C LEU A 181 -14.47 24.54 -22.45
N ARG A 182 -15.06 24.35 -21.27
CA ARG A 182 -15.32 25.42 -20.29
C ARG A 182 -14.34 25.29 -19.13
N PRO A 183 -13.37 26.19 -18.96
CA PRO A 183 -12.47 26.15 -17.80
C PRO A 183 -13.26 26.30 -16.49
N ILE A 184 -12.94 25.47 -15.49
CA ILE A 184 -13.54 25.49 -14.15
C ILE A 184 -12.48 25.40 -13.05
N ALA A 185 -12.81 25.92 -11.88
CA ALA A 185 -11.99 25.82 -10.67
C ALA A 185 -12.74 25.02 -9.60
N LEU A 186 -12.09 24.00 -9.03
CA LEU A 186 -12.66 23.14 -7.99
C LEU A 186 -11.66 23.01 -6.84
N ALA A 187 -12.17 23.04 -5.60
CA ALA A 187 -11.39 22.68 -4.43
C ALA A 187 -11.37 21.15 -4.28
N LEU A 188 -10.25 20.52 -4.60
CA LEU A 188 -10.11 19.06 -4.54
C LEU A 188 -9.97 18.60 -3.07
N PRO A 189 -10.70 17.56 -2.63
CA PRO A 189 -10.51 16.96 -1.32
C PRO A 189 -9.05 16.55 -1.09
N ASP A 190 -8.57 16.68 0.14
CA ASP A 190 -7.20 16.32 0.53
C ASP A 190 -7.19 15.54 1.85
N SER A 191 -6.06 14.94 2.20
CA SER A 191 -5.90 14.16 3.45
C SER A 191 -4.55 14.43 4.10
N SER A 192 -4.54 14.52 5.43
CA SER A 192 -3.35 14.62 6.26
C SER A 192 -2.74 13.26 6.62
N ALA A 193 -3.56 12.21 6.64
CA ALA A 193 -3.18 10.85 7.00
C ALA A 193 -2.72 10.02 5.79
N VAL A 194 -3.11 10.40 4.56
CA VAL A 194 -2.87 9.63 3.33
C VAL A 194 -2.28 10.52 2.24
N SER A 195 -1.16 10.09 1.66
CA SER A 195 -0.55 10.78 0.51
C SER A 195 -1.32 10.48 -0.78
N LEU A 196 -1.95 11.51 -1.36
CA LEU A 196 -2.78 11.39 -2.56
C LEU A 196 -1.98 11.68 -3.84
N SER A 197 -1.94 10.69 -4.75
CA SER A 197 -1.26 10.75 -6.06
C SER A 197 -2.23 10.88 -7.26
N ASP A 198 -1.70 10.86 -8.49
CA ASP A 198 -2.46 10.89 -9.76
C ASP A 198 -3.53 9.77 -9.85
N VAL A 199 -3.30 8.61 -9.22
CA VAL A 199 -4.28 7.51 -9.16
C VAL A 199 -5.60 7.96 -8.52
N HIS A 200 -5.55 8.91 -7.59
CA HIS A 200 -6.72 9.43 -6.88
C HIS A 200 -7.37 10.62 -7.60
N LEU A 201 -6.73 11.18 -8.62
CA LEU A 201 -7.12 12.46 -9.22
C LEU A 201 -8.54 12.41 -9.81
N ARG A 202 -8.91 11.31 -10.48
CA ARG A 202 -10.25 11.14 -11.05
C ARG A 202 -11.35 11.23 -10.00
N ASN A 203 -11.22 10.49 -8.90
CA ASN A 203 -12.21 10.50 -7.84
C ASN A 203 -12.25 11.83 -7.06
N ARG A 204 -11.10 12.46 -6.84
CA ARG A 204 -11.03 13.79 -6.20
C ARG A 204 -11.76 14.85 -7.03
N VAL A 205 -11.56 14.85 -8.35
CA VAL A 205 -12.23 15.77 -9.27
C VAL A 205 -13.73 15.51 -9.31
N ALA A 206 -14.15 14.24 -9.41
CA ALA A 206 -15.57 13.89 -9.36
C ALA A 206 -16.21 14.33 -8.04
N SER A 207 -15.57 14.05 -6.90
CA SER A 207 -16.06 14.43 -5.57
C SER A 207 -16.17 15.94 -5.39
N ALA A 208 -15.15 16.68 -5.84
CA ALA A 208 -15.17 18.14 -5.84
C ALA A 208 -16.28 18.71 -6.74
N TYR A 209 -16.49 18.12 -7.91
CA TYR A 209 -17.54 18.55 -8.85
C TYR A 209 -18.94 18.30 -8.28
N PHE A 210 -19.17 17.13 -7.66
CA PHE A 210 -20.42 16.81 -6.96
C PHE A 210 -20.62 17.63 -5.68
N ALA A 211 -19.56 18.12 -5.05
CA ALA A 211 -19.65 19.03 -3.91
C ALA A 211 -19.96 20.47 -4.35
N ALA A 212 -19.38 20.92 -5.44
CA ALA A 212 -19.58 22.26 -5.99
C ALA A 212 -20.92 22.41 -6.75
N GLU A 213 -21.42 21.31 -7.33
CA GLU A 213 -22.54 21.24 -8.29
C GLU A 213 -22.84 22.57 -9.01
N PRO A 214 -22.00 22.97 -9.97
CA PRO A 214 -22.04 24.29 -10.60
C PRO A 214 -23.35 24.64 -11.33
N ALA A 215 -24.22 23.65 -11.56
CA ALA A 215 -25.42 23.75 -12.38
C ALA A 215 -26.73 23.69 -11.59
N LEU A 216 -26.71 23.55 -10.25
CA LEU A 216 -27.93 23.58 -9.45
C LEU A 216 -28.35 25.00 -9.10
N ALA A 217 -29.66 25.26 -9.15
CA ALA A 217 -30.21 26.47 -8.57
C ALA A 217 -29.92 26.47 -7.06
N ASN A 218 -29.22 27.50 -6.57
CA ASN A 218 -28.86 27.62 -5.16
C ASN A 218 -30.08 27.39 -4.25
N SER A 219 -29.87 26.59 -3.20
CA SER A 219 -30.88 26.32 -2.18
C SER A 219 -31.42 27.63 -1.60
N LEU A 220 -32.74 27.72 -1.48
CA LEU A 220 -33.42 28.81 -0.80
C LEU A 220 -33.69 28.50 0.67
N LEU A 221 -33.23 27.34 1.17
CA LEU A 221 -33.36 26.96 2.58
C LEU A 221 -32.36 27.72 3.46
N SER A 222 -32.61 29.02 3.57
CA SER A 222 -32.00 29.97 4.48
C SER A 222 -33.07 30.99 4.88
N ALA A 223 -32.89 31.70 6.00
CA ALA A 223 -33.85 32.72 6.42
C ALA A 223 -34.11 33.76 5.31
N ALA A 224 -33.06 34.19 4.60
CA ALA A 224 -33.16 35.12 3.48
C ALA A 224 -33.86 34.50 2.25
N GLY A 225 -33.56 33.23 1.92
CA GLY A 225 -34.18 32.55 0.80
C GLY A 225 -35.67 32.25 1.00
N LEU A 226 -36.07 31.90 2.23
CA LEU A 226 -37.48 31.67 2.60
C LEU A 226 -38.31 32.96 2.58
N ALA A 227 -37.71 34.11 2.89
CA ALA A 227 -38.37 35.41 2.83
C ALA A 227 -38.41 36.02 1.41
N GLY A 228 -37.73 35.43 0.43
CA GLY A 228 -37.62 35.97 -0.92
C GLY A 228 -38.83 35.67 -1.81
N ASP A 229 -39.05 36.49 -2.84
CA ASP A 229 -40.20 36.37 -3.74
C ASP A 229 -40.16 35.16 -4.69
N SER A 230 -39.07 34.38 -4.68
CA SER A 230 -38.88 33.23 -5.58
C SER A 230 -39.96 32.15 -5.40
N TRP A 231 -40.57 32.04 -4.22
CA TRP A 231 -41.67 31.09 -3.94
C TRP A 231 -42.98 31.46 -4.64
N CYS A 232 -43.14 32.73 -5.02
CA CYS A 232 -44.31 33.25 -5.72
C CYS A 232 -44.12 33.30 -7.25
N GLN A 233 -42.97 32.86 -7.76
CA GLN A 233 -42.64 32.82 -9.19
C GLN A 233 -42.69 31.39 -9.72
N PRO A 234 -43.07 31.17 -10.99
CA PRO A 234 -42.96 29.85 -11.61
C PRO A 234 -41.50 29.39 -11.71
N ALA A 235 -41.28 28.08 -11.92
CA ALA A 235 -39.95 27.53 -12.13
C ALA A 235 -39.25 28.23 -13.32
N GLY A 236 -38.08 28.82 -13.06
CA GLY A 236 -37.24 29.38 -14.11
C GLY A 236 -36.46 28.28 -14.84
N LEU A 237 -36.00 28.54 -16.07
CA LEU A 237 -35.19 27.58 -16.84
C LEU A 237 -33.91 27.18 -16.09
N TYR A 238 -33.50 25.93 -16.28
CA TYR A 238 -32.42 25.32 -15.52
C TYR A 238 -31.06 25.60 -16.19
N GLY A 239 -30.34 26.67 -15.85
CA GLY A 239 -28.96 26.85 -16.32
C GLY A 239 -28.77 27.16 -17.82
N ARG A 240 -27.59 26.85 -18.35
CA ARG A 240 -27.05 27.27 -19.67
C ARG A 240 -27.72 26.51 -20.84
N ASP A 241 -27.70 27.09 -22.04
CA ASP A 241 -28.17 26.42 -23.28
C ASP A 241 -27.13 25.45 -23.87
N GLU A 242 -26.60 24.57 -23.02
CA GLU A 242 -25.60 23.56 -23.38
C GLU A 242 -25.70 22.34 -22.44
N LEU A 243 -25.19 21.20 -22.89
CA LEU A 243 -25.14 19.94 -22.15
C LEU A 243 -23.72 19.62 -21.75
N VAL A 244 -23.50 19.36 -20.46
CA VAL A 244 -22.21 18.84 -19.98
C VAL A 244 -22.14 17.34 -20.30
N LEU A 245 -21.12 16.94 -21.05
CA LEU A 245 -20.88 15.56 -21.46
C LEU A 245 -19.92 14.83 -20.51
N GLY A 246 -19.02 15.57 -19.85
CA GLY A 246 -18.06 15.05 -18.88
C GLY A 246 -16.98 16.06 -18.53
N LEU A 247 -15.93 15.61 -17.85
CA LEU A 247 -14.83 16.44 -17.35
C LEU A 247 -13.49 16.02 -17.97
N LEU A 248 -12.62 17.01 -18.19
CA LEU A 248 -11.25 16.84 -18.64
C LEU A 248 -10.29 17.53 -17.68
N VAL A 249 -9.22 16.84 -17.29
CA VAL A 249 -8.12 17.40 -16.48
C VAL A 249 -6.84 17.34 -17.28
N ARG A 250 -6.16 18.49 -17.36
CA ARG A 250 -4.86 18.63 -18.03
C ARG A 250 -3.85 19.26 -17.09
N GLU A 251 -2.61 18.81 -17.17
CA GLU A 251 -1.50 19.33 -16.35
C GLU A 251 -0.22 19.31 -17.18
N GLY A 252 0.43 20.47 -17.31
CA GLY A 252 1.63 20.63 -18.15
C GLY A 252 1.40 20.25 -19.63
N GLY A 253 0.19 20.47 -20.16
CA GLY A 253 -0.17 20.13 -21.54
C GLY A 253 -0.49 18.65 -21.79
N VAL A 254 -0.45 17.80 -20.75
CA VAL A 254 -0.76 16.37 -20.83
C VAL A 254 -2.17 16.10 -20.30
N ASN A 255 -2.93 15.26 -21.00
CA ASN A 255 -4.22 14.76 -20.54
C ASN A 255 -4.02 13.83 -19.32
N ARG A 256 -4.56 14.21 -18.17
CA ARG A 256 -4.43 13.43 -16.92
C ARG A 256 -5.66 12.58 -16.65
N VAL A 257 -6.86 13.14 -16.82
CA VAL A 257 -8.13 12.46 -16.53
C VAL A 257 -9.20 12.86 -17.54
N ILE A 258 -9.99 11.87 -17.96
CA ILE A 258 -11.32 12.09 -18.54
C ILE A 258 -12.34 11.37 -17.67
N ASP A 259 -13.38 12.07 -17.21
CA ASP A 259 -14.49 11.49 -16.47
C ASP A 259 -15.81 11.70 -17.20
N ALA A 260 -16.40 10.61 -17.67
CA ALA A 260 -17.61 10.63 -18.50
C ALA A 260 -18.92 10.79 -17.71
N TRP A 261 -18.89 10.78 -16.37
CA TRP A 261 -20.10 10.68 -15.57
C TRP A 261 -20.31 11.86 -14.61
N ALA A 262 -19.26 12.43 -14.03
CA ALA A 262 -19.36 13.45 -12.99
C ALA A 262 -20.17 14.68 -13.44
N GLY A 263 -19.91 15.18 -14.65
CA GLY A 263 -20.66 16.29 -15.26
C GLY A 263 -21.93 15.87 -16.01
N ARG A 264 -22.00 14.61 -16.46
CA ARG A 264 -23.05 14.10 -17.35
C ARG A 264 -24.40 14.06 -16.63
N ARG A 265 -25.47 14.52 -17.30
CA ARG A 265 -26.84 14.43 -16.79
C ARG A 265 -27.74 13.77 -17.82
N GLU A 266 -28.11 12.53 -17.53
CA GLU A 266 -29.15 11.83 -18.28
C GLU A 266 -30.51 12.50 -18.05
N ARG A 267 -31.37 12.39 -19.05
CA ARG A 267 -32.71 12.99 -19.01
C ARG A 267 -33.66 12.10 -18.20
N MET A 268 -33.85 12.45 -16.92
CA MET A 268 -34.65 11.67 -15.98
C MET A 268 -35.78 12.46 -15.32
N ASP A 269 -35.59 13.76 -15.11
CA ASP A 269 -36.55 14.63 -14.42
C ASP A 269 -37.10 15.73 -15.36
N THR A 270 -38.33 16.18 -15.09
CA THR A 270 -38.88 17.36 -15.76
C THR A 270 -38.15 18.61 -15.32
N GLN A 271 -38.15 19.65 -16.18
CA GLN A 271 -37.48 20.92 -15.91
C GLN A 271 -37.91 21.50 -14.54
N ALA A 272 -39.22 21.57 -14.29
CA ALA A 272 -39.76 22.18 -13.08
C ALA A 272 -39.39 21.38 -11.83
N ARG A 273 -39.37 20.04 -11.91
CA ARG A 273 -38.98 19.17 -10.80
C ARG A 273 -37.51 19.39 -10.44
N GLY A 274 -36.60 19.38 -11.42
CA GLY A 274 -35.18 19.64 -11.19
C GLY A 274 -34.92 21.02 -10.59
N TYR A 275 -35.62 22.06 -11.09
CA TYR A 275 -35.53 23.42 -10.54
C TYR A 275 -35.88 23.45 -9.05
N TRP A 276 -37.06 22.94 -8.68
CA TRP A 276 -37.52 22.98 -7.29
C TRP A 276 -36.74 22.06 -6.36
N GLN A 277 -36.26 20.91 -6.85
CA GLN A 277 -35.38 20.03 -6.09
C GLN A 277 -34.14 20.78 -5.60
N GLY A 278 -33.42 21.49 -6.48
CA GLY A 278 -32.26 22.30 -6.08
C GLY A 278 -32.61 23.41 -5.08
N ARG A 279 -33.71 24.13 -5.31
CA ARG A 279 -34.20 25.20 -4.41
C ARG A 279 -34.56 24.70 -3.01
N MET A 280 -35.04 23.45 -2.90
CA MET A 280 -35.47 22.82 -1.66
C MET A 280 -34.40 21.89 -1.05
N ALA A 281 -33.14 22.01 -1.47
CA ALA A 281 -32.03 21.15 -1.04
C ALA A 281 -32.27 19.64 -1.24
N MET A 282 -33.12 19.28 -2.19
CA MET A 282 -33.29 17.89 -2.63
C MET A 282 -32.32 17.63 -3.77
N ARG A 283 -31.48 16.61 -3.63
CA ARG A 283 -30.62 16.19 -4.75
C ARG A 283 -31.47 15.64 -5.90
N PRO A 284 -31.36 16.16 -7.15
CA PRO A 284 -32.04 15.59 -8.30
C PRO A 284 -31.64 14.13 -8.57
N TRP A 285 -32.54 13.36 -9.19
CA TRP A 285 -32.29 11.93 -9.41
C TRP A 285 -31.14 11.68 -10.40
N ASN A 286 -31.05 12.49 -11.45
CA ASN A 286 -29.97 12.41 -12.43
C ASN A 286 -28.58 12.71 -11.85
N VAL A 287 -28.48 13.59 -10.84
CA VAL A 287 -27.24 13.81 -10.09
C VAL A 287 -26.89 12.58 -9.27
N PHE A 288 -27.86 12.05 -8.51
CA PHE A 288 -27.63 10.91 -7.64
C PHE A 288 -27.16 9.67 -8.42
N LEU A 289 -27.83 9.36 -9.53
CA LEU A 289 -27.41 8.27 -10.41
C LEU A 289 -26.05 8.54 -11.07
N ALA A 290 -25.73 9.78 -11.45
CA ALA A 290 -24.40 10.11 -11.98
C ALA A 290 -23.28 9.79 -10.98
N GLN A 291 -23.50 9.95 -9.67
CA GLN A 291 -22.53 9.56 -8.64
C GLN A 291 -22.30 8.05 -8.60
N ILE A 292 -23.37 7.27 -8.71
CA ILE A 292 -23.29 5.80 -8.73
C ILE A 292 -22.62 5.31 -10.02
N LEU A 293 -22.99 5.87 -11.18
CA LEU A 293 -22.41 5.48 -12.47
C LEU A 293 -20.94 5.90 -12.58
N GLN A 294 -20.57 7.06 -12.03
CA GLN A 294 -19.17 7.47 -11.91
C GLN A 294 -18.37 6.45 -11.09
N PHE A 295 -18.90 6.06 -9.92
CA PHE A 295 -18.28 5.06 -9.06
C PHE A 295 -18.16 3.70 -9.76
N GLN A 296 -19.24 3.18 -10.33
CA GLN A 296 -19.24 1.88 -11.03
C GLN A 296 -18.33 1.87 -12.26
N CYS A 297 -18.23 2.99 -12.99
CA CYS A 297 -17.32 3.14 -14.12
C CYS A 297 -15.84 3.24 -13.69
N GLN A 298 -15.56 3.80 -12.52
CA GLN A 298 -14.20 3.76 -11.96
C GLN A 298 -13.88 2.38 -11.36
N LEU A 299 -14.90 1.68 -10.85
CA LEU A 299 -14.80 0.32 -10.32
C LEU A 299 -14.62 -0.71 -11.44
N SER A 300 -15.22 -0.47 -12.61
CA SER A 300 -15.14 -1.36 -13.77
C SER A 300 -13.69 -1.45 -14.25
N GLY A 301 -13.12 -2.65 -14.22
CA GLY A 301 -11.70 -2.89 -14.47
C GLY A 301 -10.88 -3.20 -13.21
N LEU A 302 -11.48 -3.09 -12.02
CA LEU A 302 -10.87 -3.55 -10.76
C LEU A 302 -11.29 -4.96 -10.36
N PHE A 303 -12.30 -5.57 -10.98
CA PHE A 303 -12.76 -6.93 -10.63
C PHE A 303 -13.00 -7.81 -11.86
N ASP A 304 -12.72 -9.11 -11.74
CA ASP A 304 -12.71 -10.10 -12.84
C ASP A 304 -14.08 -10.72 -13.15
N GLY A 305 -15.16 -10.19 -12.55
CA GLY A 305 -16.52 -10.71 -12.68
C GLY A 305 -16.86 -11.87 -11.74
N THR A 306 -15.90 -12.40 -10.98
CA THR A 306 -16.12 -13.43 -9.94
C THR A 306 -15.93 -12.91 -8.51
N GLY A 307 -15.72 -11.59 -8.37
CA GLY A 307 -15.38 -10.93 -7.10
C GLY A 307 -13.89 -10.88 -6.78
N GLY A 308 -13.03 -11.44 -7.65
CA GLY A 308 -11.58 -11.30 -7.60
C GLY A 308 -11.12 -9.95 -8.15
N VAL A 309 -10.06 -9.36 -7.58
CA VAL A 309 -9.53 -8.05 -8.01
C VAL A 309 -8.66 -8.23 -9.27
N LEU A 310 -8.95 -7.49 -10.33
CA LEU A 310 -8.15 -7.45 -11.54
C LEU A 310 -6.81 -6.71 -11.29
N PRO A 311 -5.70 -7.21 -11.86
CA PRO A 311 -4.47 -6.44 -11.89
C PRO A 311 -4.61 -5.15 -12.68
N PRO A 312 -3.96 -4.05 -12.25
CA PRO A 312 -3.89 -2.85 -13.07
C PRO A 312 -3.30 -3.18 -14.45
N PRO A 313 -3.87 -2.64 -15.54
CA PRO A 313 -3.34 -2.87 -16.89
C PRO A 313 -1.98 -2.21 -17.01
N ASP A 314 -1.01 -2.99 -17.45
CA ASP A 314 0.38 -2.59 -17.62
C ASP A 314 0.74 -2.71 -19.11
N GLU A 315 1.46 -1.73 -19.66
CA GLU A 315 1.74 -1.53 -21.09
C GLU A 315 2.47 -2.73 -21.75
N CYS A 316 2.93 -3.69 -20.96
CA CYS A 316 3.53 -4.94 -21.41
C CYS A 316 2.54 -6.01 -21.91
N ALA A 317 1.21 -5.80 -21.89
CA ALA A 317 0.20 -6.80 -22.26
C ALA A 317 0.36 -7.37 -23.70
N SER A 318 0.72 -6.55 -24.67
CA SER A 318 0.96 -6.98 -26.06
C SER A 318 2.23 -7.82 -26.20
N LEU A 319 3.29 -7.46 -25.46
CA LEU A 319 4.53 -8.24 -25.38
C LEU A 319 4.30 -9.60 -24.71
N ARG A 320 3.44 -9.63 -23.69
CA ARG A 320 3.05 -10.83 -22.94
C ARG A 320 2.31 -11.83 -23.83
N GLN A 321 1.33 -11.36 -24.59
CA GLN A 321 0.53 -12.21 -25.47
C GLN A 321 1.39 -12.82 -26.60
N LEU A 322 2.36 -12.06 -27.13
CA LEU A 322 3.33 -12.55 -28.11
C LEU A 322 4.28 -13.60 -27.52
N LEU A 323 4.71 -13.41 -26.27
CA LEU A 323 5.57 -14.36 -25.54
C LEU A 323 4.82 -15.64 -25.14
N ASP A 324 3.54 -15.52 -24.78
CA ASP A 324 2.70 -16.66 -24.39
C ASP A 324 2.33 -17.54 -25.59
N GLN A 325 2.11 -16.93 -26.76
CA GLN A 325 1.95 -17.65 -28.03
C GLN A 325 3.24 -18.39 -28.42
N THR A 326 4.40 -17.76 -28.22
CA THR A 326 5.73 -18.36 -28.45
C THR A 326 5.98 -19.55 -27.49
N ARG A 327 5.54 -19.45 -26.23
CA ARG A 327 5.60 -20.54 -25.24
C ARG A 327 4.76 -21.75 -25.66
N GLN A 328 3.51 -21.53 -26.09
CA GLN A 328 2.62 -22.60 -26.52
C GLN A 328 3.15 -23.34 -27.76
N GLU A 329 3.78 -22.62 -28.69
CA GLU A 329 4.43 -23.22 -29.86
C GLU A 329 5.66 -24.07 -29.47
N LEU A 330 6.45 -23.61 -28.49
CA LEU A 330 7.57 -24.36 -27.90
C LEU A 330 7.11 -25.64 -27.18
N GLU A 331 6.04 -25.59 -26.40
CA GLU A 331 5.45 -26.77 -25.73
C GLU A 331 4.90 -27.79 -26.73
N ALA A 332 4.28 -27.32 -27.82
CA ALA A 332 3.83 -28.17 -28.92
C ALA A 332 5.00 -28.80 -29.70
N LEU A 333 6.15 -28.13 -29.75
CA LEU A 333 7.40 -28.67 -30.28
C LEU A 333 7.98 -29.74 -29.33
N HIS A 334 7.92 -29.51 -28.01
CA HIS A 334 8.36 -30.42 -26.94
C HIS A 334 7.63 -31.75 -26.96
N ARG A 335 6.30 -31.73 -27.15
CA ARG A 335 5.49 -32.96 -27.29
C ARG A 335 5.89 -33.74 -28.54
N ARG A 336 6.05 -33.07 -29.68
CA ARG A 336 6.47 -33.70 -30.95
C ARG A 336 7.87 -34.32 -30.87
N TYR A 337 8.80 -33.68 -30.16
CA TYR A 337 10.13 -34.23 -29.89
C TYR A 337 10.08 -35.42 -28.92
N GLY A 338 9.28 -35.35 -27.86
CA GLY A 338 9.11 -36.43 -26.88
C GLY A 338 8.40 -37.67 -27.45
N ASP A 339 7.49 -37.48 -28.40
CA ASP A 339 6.84 -38.57 -29.15
C ASP A 339 7.82 -39.20 -30.17
N SER A 340 8.65 -38.38 -30.82
CA SER A 340 9.70 -38.86 -31.74
C SER A 340 10.83 -39.62 -31.01
N ALA A 341 11.24 -39.15 -29.83
CA ALA A 341 12.24 -39.80 -28.99
C ALA A 341 11.74 -41.15 -28.43
N ARG A 342 10.45 -41.24 -28.07
CA ARG A 342 9.81 -42.52 -27.71
C ARG A 342 9.74 -43.48 -28.90
N GLY A 343 9.52 -42.97 -30.12
CA GLY A 343 9.57 -43.76 -31.35
C GLY A 343 10.97 -44.34 -31.63
N ILE A 344 12.04 -43.57 -31.39
CA ILE A 344 13.43 -44.02 -31.54
C ILE A 344 13.79 -45.08 -30.47
N LEU A 345 13.32 -44.91 -29.23
CA LEU A 345 13.50 -45.90 -28.16
C LEU A 345 12.73 -47.21 -28.41
N GLN A 346 11.57 -47.17 -29.09
CA GLN A 346 10.86 -48.37 -29.52
C GLN A 346 11.54 -49.10 -30.68
N GLN A 347 12.22 -48.38 -31.58
CA GLN A 347 13.00 -48.97 -32.68
C GLN A 347 14.33 -49.59 -32.23
N LEU A 348 14.85 -49.21 -31.05
CA LEU A 348 16.08 -49.73 -30.46
C LEU A 348 15.89 -50.94 -29.53
N ALA A 349 14.69 -51.55 -29.50
CA ALA A 349 14.40 -52.73 -28.68
C ALA A 349 15.23 -53.98 -29.06
N GLU A 350 15.94 -53.97 -30.19
CA GLU A 350 16.87 -55.03 -30.58
C GLU A 350 18.33 -54.66 -30.23
N ARG A 351 18.63 -54.80 -28.93
CA ARG A 351 19.96 -54.89 -28.27
C ARG A 351 20.95 -53.71 -28.47
N PRO A 352 20.95 -52.72 -27.56
CA PRO A 352 22.10 -51.84 -27.34
C PRO A 352 22.82 -52.17 -26.03
N THR A 353 24.13 -51.91 -25.97
CA THR A 353 24.94 -52.18 -24.77
C THR A 353 24.76 -51.09 -23.71
N LYS A 354 25.04 -51.44 -22.44
CA LYS A 354 24.89 -50.59 -21.24
C LYS A 354 25.55 -49.20 -21.36
N ARG A 355 26.55 -49.06 -22.23
CA ARG A 355 27.30 -47.83 -22.47
C ARG A 355 26.58 -46.87 -23.43
N ASP A 356 25.86 -47.41 -24.41
CA ASP A 356 25.10 -46.63 -25.41
C ASP A 356 23.82 -46.05 -24.80
N ALA A 357 23.17 -46.80 -23.91
CA ALA A 357 22.00 -46.34 -23.16
C ALA A 357 22.33 -45.21 -22.17
N GLN A 358 23.54 -45.23 -21.57
CA GLN A 358 23.99 -44.19 -20.64
C GLN A 358 24.33 -42.89 -21.39
N LEU A 359 25.05 -42.98 -22.52
CA LEU A 359 25.44 -41.82 -23.33
C LEU A 359 24.24 -41.09 -23.92
N ILE A 360 23.21 -41.81 -24.36
CA ILE A 360 21.97 -41.20 -24.87
C ILE A 360 21.10 -40.64 -23.72
N ALA A 361 21.06 -41.30 -22.56
CA ALA A 361 20.35 -40.77 -21.39
C ALA A 361 20.98 -39.47 -20.85
N ASP A 362 22.31 -39.36 -20.92
CA ASP A 362 23.04 -38.18 -20.49
C ASP A 362 22.90 -37.03 -21.51
N GLN A 363 22.88 -37.35 -22.81
CA GLN A 363 22.71 -36.35 -23.88
C GLN A 363 21.27 -35.82 -23.99
N VAL A 364 20.26 -36.66 -23.71
CA VAL A 364 18.85 -36.22 -23.59
C VAL A 364 18.62 -35.43 -22.30
N ARG A 365 19.28 -35.76 -21.18
CA ARG A 365 19.20 -35.00 -19.92
C ARG A 365 19.80 -33.60 -20.03
N LEU A 366 20.92 -33.46 -20.73
CA LEU A 366 21.59 -32.16 -20.92
C LEU A 366 20.78 -31.22 -21.82
N SER A 367 20.19 -31.73 -22.91
CA SER A 367 19.37 -30.90 -23.81
C SER A 367 17.97 -30.60 -23.28
N HIS A 368 17.41 -31.42 -22.38
CA HIS A 368 16.12 -31.14 -21.71
C HIS A 368 16.27 -30.10 -20.59
N GLY A 369 17.40 -30.09 -19.88
CA GLY A 369 17.67 -29.17 -18.77
C GLY A 369 17.83 -27.72 -19.23
N GLU A 370 18.57 -27.48 -20.31
CA GLU A 370 18.85 -26.12 -20.82
C GLU A 370 17.61 -25.44 -21.44
N LEU A 371 16.71 -26.22 -22.07
CA LEU A 371 15.46 -25.71 -22.64
C LEU A 371 14.34 -25.56 -21.60
N PHE A 372 14.32 -26.41 -20.56
CA PHE A 372 13.42 -26.24 -19.42
C PHE A 372 13.82 -25.01 -18.60
N GLU A 373 15.12 -24.74 -18.43
CA GLU A 373 15.59 -23.47 -17.87
C GLU A 373 15.17 -22.27 -18.71
N LEU A 374 15.11 -22.38 -20.05
CA LEU A 374 14.66 -21.27 -20.90
C LEU A 374 13.14 -21.02 -20.77
N ALA A 375 12.35 -22.09 -20.66
CA ALA A 375 10.91 -22.01 -20.39
C ALA A 375 10.61 -21.48 -18.97
N ASP A 376 11.43 -21.88 -17.99
CA ASP A 376 11.37 -21.41 -16.60
C ASP A 376 11.82 -19.95 -16.46
N ARG A 377 12.82 -19.51 -17.24
CA ARG A 377 13.22 -18.09 -17.35
C ARG A 377 12.16 -17.23 -18.04
N LEU A 378 11.42 -17.78 -19.00
CA LEU A 378 10.27 -17.11 -19.64
C LEU A 378 9.03 -17.08 -18.72
N ALA A 379 8.81 -18.12 -17.92
CA ALA A 379 7.81 -18.14 -16.85
C ALA A 379 8.18 -17.17 -15.70
N GLY A 380 9.48 -17.00 -15.44
CA GLY A 380 10.07 -16.08 -14.47
C GLY A 380 9.92 -14.59 -14.81
N ALA A 381 9.41 -14.23 -16.00
CA ALA A 381 9.18 -12.83 -16.36
C ALA A 381 7.97 -12.19 -15.63
N GLY A 382 7.19 -12.94 -14.84
CA GLY A 382 6.28 -12.36 -13.85
C GLY A 382 5.13 -11.53 -14.44
N LEU A 383 4.52 -12.01 -15.52
CA LEU A 383 3.52 -11.26 -16.26
C LEU A 383 2.14 -11.90 -16.17
N GLY A 384 1.49 -11.66 -15.04
CA GLY A 384 0.12 -12.10 -14.78
C GLY A 384 -0.02 -12.60 -13.36
N LYS A 385 -0.14 -11.67 -12.40
CA LYS A 385 -0.63 -11.89 -11.03
C LYS A 385 -0.66 -10.54 -10.33
N ALA A 386 -1.82 -9.88 -10.31
CA ALA A 386 -2.03 -8.93 -9.23
C ALA A 386 -2.18 -9.75 -7.96
N ALA A 387 -1.18 -9.62 -7.10
CA ALA A 387 -1.42 -9.77 -5.69
C ALA A 387 -2.60 -8.88 -5.30
N LEU A 388 -3.58 -9.44 -4.60
CA LEU A 388 -4.59 -8.68 -3.87
C LEU A 388 -3.89 -7.53 -3.11
N PRO A 389 -4.33 -6.26 -3.25
CA PRO A 389 -3.63 -5.16 -2.62
C PRO A 389 -3.63 -5.27 -1.09
N ARG A 390 -2.63 -4.62 -0.49
CA ARG A 390 -2.57 -4.23 0.93
C ARG A 390 -3.91 -3.59 1.38
N GLN A 391 -4.17 -3.63 2.68
CA GLN A 391 -5.30 -2.98 3.38
C GLN A 391 -5.70 -1.63 2.72
N ARG A 392 -6.99 -1.26 2.79
CA ARG A 392 -7.57 -0.06 2.14
C ARG A 392 -7.61 -0.17 0.61
N MET A 393 -8.12 -1.29 0.10
CA MET A 393 -8.13 -1.59 -1.34
C MET A 393 -8.79 -0.47 -2.18
N LEU A 394 -9.97 0.02 -1.79
CA LEU A 394 -10.68 1.07 -2.54
C LEU A 394 -9.85 2.36 -2.55
N LEU A 395 -9.26 2.72 -1.42
CA LEU A 395 -8.39 3.89 -1.34
C LEU A 395 -7.18 3.75 -2.27
N ASN A 396 -6.49 2.62 -2.21
CA ASN A 396 -5.33 2.32 -3.07
C ASN A 396 -5.71 2.23 -4.56
N ALA A 397 -6.96 1.88 -4.87
CA ALA A 397 -7.50 1.89 -6.22
C ALA A 397 -7.96 3.27 -6.71
N GLY A 398 -7.71 4.32 -5.93
CA GLY A 398 -7.97 5.71 -6.30
C GLY A 398 -9.29 6.29 -5.81
N PHE A 399 -9.98 5.65 -4.86
CA PHE A 399 -11.20 6.19 -4.25
C PHE A 399 -10.90 6.95 -2.95
N VAL A 400 -11.10 8.26 -2.93
CA VAL A 400 -11.01 9.10 -1.72
C VAL A 400 -12.39 9.24 -1.07
N GLU A 401 -13.43 9.42 -1.89
CA GLU A 401 -14.83 9.39 -1.46
C GLU A 401 -15.68 8.48 -2.34
N LEU A 402 -16.58 7.73 -1.71
CA LEU A 402 -17.59 6.90 -2.34
C LEU A 402 -18.92 7.67 -2.50
N PRO A 403 -19.78 7.29 -3.45
CA PRO A 403 -21.15 7.81 -3.49
C PRO A 403 -21.92 7.48 -2.18
N PRO A 404 -23.05 8.14 -1.92
CA PRO A 404 -23.85 7.88 -0.72
C PRO A 404 -24.38 6.45 -0.64
N ALA A 405 -24.48 5.77 -1.79
CA ALA A 405 -24.74 4.35 -1.91
C ALA A 405 -24.11 3.80 -3.20
N GLY A 406 -23.86 2.50 -3.23
CA GLY A 406 -23.32 1.80 -4.41
C GLY A 406 -23.33 0.30 -4.21
N TYR A 407 -22.76 -0.42 -5.18
CA TYR A 407 -22.70 -1.88 -5.18
C TYR A 407 -21.24 -2.33 -5.25
N LEU A 408 -20.90 -3.37 -4.50
CA LEU A 408 -19.57 -3.97 -4.47
C LEU A 408 -19.67 -5.48 -4.69
N PRO A 409 -18.79 -6.07 -5.51
CA PRO A 409 -18.72 -7.50 -5.65
C PRO A 409 -18.07 -8.14 -4.41
N VAL A 410 -18.57 -9.32 -4.03
CA VAL A 410 -18.09 -10.14 -2.90
C VAL A 410 -18.03 -11.61 -3.30
N VAL A 411 -17.31 -12.44 -2.55
CA VAL A 411 -17.28 -13.88 -2.80
C VAL A 411 -18.38 -14.55 -1.96
N ALA A 412 -19.37 -15.16 -2.62
CA ALA A 412 -20.41 -15.91 -1.93
C ALA A 412 -19.82 -17.19 -1.28
N GLY A 413 -20.14 -17.49 -0.02
CA GLY A 413 -19.66 -18.73 0.64
C GLY A 413 -19.20 -18.61 2.10
N SER A 414 -18.33 -19.55 2.53
CA SER A 414 -18.00 -19.88 3.93
C SER A 414 -17.02 -18.96 4.66
N ASN A 415 -16.53 -17.87 4.06
CA ASN A 415 -15.63 -16.92 4.71
C ASN A 415 -16.40 -15.68 5.21
N THR A 416 -15.91 -15.07 6.29
CA THR A 416 -16.55 -13.93 6.96
C THR A 416 -16.52 -12.70 6.05
N LEU A 417 -17.67 -12.36 5.47
CA LEU A 417 -17.95 -11.15 4.69
C LEU A 417 -17.32 -9.89 5.32
N ASP A 418 -17.30 -9.82 6.65
CA ASP A 418 -16.66 -8.78 7.45
C ASP A 418 -15.18 -8.57 7.07
N GLU A 419 -14.40 -9.64 6.93
CA GLU A 419 -12.97 -9.55 6.61
C GLU A 419 -12.75 -9.06 5.17
N GLN A 420 -13.61 -9.47 4.25
CA GLN A 420 -13.53 -9.03 2.85
C GLN A 420 -13.78 -7.53 2.76
N LEU A 421 -14.86 -7.04 3.38
CA LEU A 421 -15.26 -5.64 3.28
C LEU A 421 -14.39 -4.73 4.15
N SER A 422 -13.91 -5.17 5.32
CA SER A 422 -12.91 -4.42 6.10
C SER A 422 -11.61 -4.21 5.32
N ARG A 423 -11.18 -5.16 4.49
CA ARG A 423 -10.01 -4.96 3.60
C ARG A 423 -10.31 -4.01 2.45
N GLN A 424 -11.53 -4.06 1.91
CA GLN A 424 -11.95 -3.20 0.80
C GLN A 424 -12.03 -1.73 1.23
N PHE A 425 -12.80 -1.45 2.29
CA PHE A 425 -13.05 -0.10 2.78
C PHE A 425 -11.89 0.46 3.63
N GLY A 426 -11.19 -0.40 4.38
CA GLY A 426 -10.20 0.03 5.35
C GLY A 426 -10.81 0.51 6.68
N GLU A 427 -9.96 1.02 7.55
CA GLU A 427 -10.28 1.44 8.93
C GLU A 427 -10.79 2.90 9.03
N GLY A 428 -10.81 3.65 7.92
CA GLY A 428 -11.32 5.02 7.87
C GLY A 428 -12.84 5.14 7.99
N VAL A 429 -13.55 4.00 8.00
CA VAL A 429 -15.00 3.91 8.10
C VAL A 429 -15.40 2.76 9.03
N ARG A 430 -16.61 2.81 9.56
CA ARG A 430 -17.21 1.73 10.37
C ARG A 430 -18.34 1.05 9.59
N LEU A 431 -18.31 -0.27 9.53
CA LEU A 431 -19.22 -1.08 8.72
C LEU A 431 -20.28 -1.77 9.60
N HIS A 432 -21.56 -1.68 9.20
CA HIS A 432 -22.71 -2.35 9.81
C HIS A 432 -23.35 -3.31 8.82
N TYR A 433 -23.60 -4.56 9.20
CA TYR A 433 -24.06 -5.59 8.28
C TYR A 433 -25.53 -5.93 8.49
N HIS A 434 -26.30 -5.95 7.40
CA HIS A 434 -27.74 -6.22 7.41
C HIS A 434 -28.08 -7.25 6.33
N GLY A 435 -28.72 -8.35 6.72
CA GLY A 435 -29.36 -9.24 5.76
C GLY A 435 -30.71 -8.66 5.34
N VAL A 436 -30.91 -8.46 4.05
CA VAL A 436 -32.16 -7.89 3.50
C VAL A 436 -32.67 -8.73 2.34
N ARG A 437 -33.95 -8.58 2.02
CA ARG A 437 -34.50 -9.21 0.82
C ARG A 437 -34.05 -8.44 -0.42
N SER A 438 -33.90 -9.14 -1.54
CA SER A 438 -33.44 -8.53 -2.79
C SER A 438 -34.36 -7.41 -3.29
N ASP A 439 -35.67 -7.47 -3.01
CA ASP A 439 -36.64 -6.44 -3.39
C ASP A 439 -36.52 -5.15 -2.56
N GLU A 440 -35.94 -5.21 -1.36
CA GLU A 440 -35.75 -4.04 -0.48
C GLU A 440 -34.61 -3.12 -0.96
N ILE A 441 -33.63 -3.68 -1.67
CA ILE A 441 -32.42 -2.98 -2.14
C ILE A 441 -32.77 -1.72 -2.95
N ALA A 442 -33.80 -1.78 -3.80
CA ALA A 442 -34.22 -0.64 -4.62
C ALA A 442 -34.69 0.55 -3.75
N HIS A 443 -35.46 0.28 -2.69
CA HIS A 443 -35.94 1.32 -1.77
C HIS A 443 -34.79 1.87 -0.91
N LEU A 444 -33.87 1.01 -0.46
CA LEU A 444 -32.68 1.45 0.29
C LEU A 444 -31.80 2.38 -0.55
N LEU A 445 -31.74 2.18 -1.86
CA LEU A 445 -31.04 3.05 -2.80
C LEU A 445 -31.73 4.41 -2.95
N GLU A 446 -33.06 4.41 -3.08
CA GLU A 446 -33.87 5.65 -3.13
C GLU A 446 -33.67 6.49 -1.86
N GLU A 447 -33.63 5.84 -0.68
CA GLU A 447 -33.39 6.53 0.59
C GLU A 447 -32.02 7.22 0.69
N ALA A 448 -31.04 6.75 -0.07
CA ALA A 448 -29.69 7.30 -0.12
C ALA A 448 -29.59 8.56 -1.00
N GLN A 449 -30.62 8.87 -1.81
CA GLN A 449 -30.60 9.94 -2.80
C GLN A 449 -30.10 11.28 -2.25
N HIS A 450 -30.49 11.62 -1.02
CA HIS A 450 -30.19 12.91 -0.40
C HIS A 450 -29.03 12.87 0.60
N MET A 451 -28.40 11.72 0.82
CA MET A 451 -27.28 11.58 1.76
C MET A 451 -25.97 12.14 1.18
N HIS A 452 -25.00 12.50 2.02
CA HIS A 452 -23.68 12.94 1.54
C HIS A 452 -22.81 11.75 1.08
N ARG A 453 -21.80 12.02 0.25
CA ARG A 453 -20.76 11.05 -0.13
C ARG A 453 -20.02 10.53 1.10
N ILE A 454 -19.44 9.33 0.99
CA ILE A 454 -18.73 8.67 2.10
C ILE A 454 -17.23 8.88 1.93
N SER A 455 -16.58 9.62 2.83
CA SER A 455 -15.12 9.80 2.82
C SER A 455 -14.41 8.59 3.42
N LEU A 456 -13.42 8.05 2.70
CA LEU A 456 -12.53 6.99 3.20
C LEU A 456 -11.34 7.54 3.98
N THR A 457 -11.07 8.84 3.89
CA THR A 457 -9.92 9.49 4.55
C THR A 457 -10.31 10.29 5.78
N ARG A 458 -11.55 10.79 5.89
CA ARG A 458 -11.97 11.64 7.02
C ARG A 458 -11.79 10.97 8.38
N GLY A 459 -12.16 9.70 8.51
CA GLY A 459 -11.94 8.93 9.74
C GLY A 459 -10.46 8.58 10.01
N LEU A 460 -9.61 8.59 8.97
CA LEU A 460 -8.16 8.45 9.12
C LEU A 460 -7.51 9.76 9.57
N ASP A 461 -8.04 10.90 9.10
CA ASP A 461 -7.58 12.25 9.43
C ASP A 461 -8.01 12.69 10.84
N ASP A 462 -9.28 12.46 11.17
CA ASP A 462 -9.86 12.70 12.50
C ASP A 462 -10.76 11.52 12.87
N PRO A 463 -10.31 10.62 13.78
CA PRO A 463 -11.10 9.47 14.18
C PRO A 463 -12.43 9.81 14.87
N ARG A 464 -12.61 11.05 15.36
CA ARG A 464 -13.92 11.51 15.87
C ARG A 464 -14.95 11.69 14.77
N GLN A 465 -14.52 11.72 13.51
CA GLN A 465 -15.35 11.92 12.33
C GLN A 465 -15.42 10.65 11.46
N ILE A 466 -15.25 9.46 12.06
CA ILE A 466 -15.40 8.19 11.36
C ILE A 466 -16.77 8.10 10.69
N GLU A 467 -16.80 7.71 9.42
CA GLU A 467 -18.05 7.57 8.70
C GLU A 467 -18.68 6.21 8.95
N GLU A 468 -19.96 6.21 9.28
CA GLU A 468 -20.76 5.02 9.51
C GLU A 468 -21.38 4.55 8.18
N VAL A 469 -21.15 3.30 7.80
CA VAL A 469 -21.56 2.71 6.52
C VAL A 469 -22.36 1.44 6.78
N GLU A 470 -23.56 1.37 6.23
CA GLU A 470 -24.42 0.19 6.23
C GLU A 470 -24.13 -0.67 4.99
N ILE A 471 -24.00 -1.96 5.21
CA ILE A 471 -23.79 -3.01 4.21
C ILE A 471 -25.05 -3.87 4.19
N PHE A 472 -25.74 -3.84 3.08
CA PHE A 472 -26.94 -4.63 2.81
C PHE A 472 -26.59 -5.84 1.96
N VAL A 473 -26.84 -7.01 2.53
CA VAL A 473 -26.54 -8.31 1.95
C VAL A 473 -27.84 -8.90 1.41
N PRO A 474 -28.01 -8.97 0.08
CA PRO A 474 -29.21 -9.51 -0.54
C PRO A 474 -29.34 -11.01 -0.26
N GLU A 475 -30.52 -11.42 0.21
CA GLU A 475 -30.79 -12.77 0.73
C GLU A 475 -29.82 -13.20 1.85
N GLY A 476 -29.26 -12.22 2.57
CA GLY A 476 -28.25 -12.44 3.60
C GLY A 476 -28.79 -13.31 4.72
N GLN A 477 -28.12 -14.43 5.01
CA GLN A 477 -28.53 -15.32 6.09
C GLN A 477 -27.86 -14.87 7.39
N PRO A 478 -28.63 -14.46 8.41
CA PRO A 478 -28.07 -14.19 9.72
C PRO A 478 -27.56 -15.51 10.29
N TYR A 479 -26.31 -15.55 10.68
CA TYR A 479 -25.79 -16.64 11.49
C TYR A 479 -25.49 -16.11 12.88
N GLY A 480 -25.96 -16.83 13.90
CA GLY A 480 -25.41 -16.64 15.23
C GLY A 480 -23.93 -16.94 15.13
N ARG A 481 -23.07 -15.95 15.41
CA ARG A 481 -21.65 -16.20 15.59
C ARG A 481 -21.56 -17.06 16.84
N GLN A 482 -21.59 -18.38 16.67
CA GLN A 482 -21.33 -19.32 17.73
C GLN A 482 -19.97 -18.92 18.31
N ALA A 483 -19.88 -18.86 19.65
CA ALA A 483 -18.59 -18.72 20.32
C ALA A 483 -17.64 -19.70 19.63
N ALA A 484 -16.50 -19.20 19.12
CA ALA A 484 -15.63 -20.04 18.29
C ALA A 484 -15.39 -21.35 19.03
N ALA A 485 -15.46 -22.48 18.31
CA ALA A 485 -15.39 -23.81 18.91
C ALA A 485 -14.29 -23.85 19.98
N VAL A 486 -14.64 -24.36 21.18
CA VAL A 486 -13.67 -24.50 22.27
C VAL A 486 -12.51 -25.32 21.72
N GLY A 487 -11.38 -24.64 21.48
CA GLY A 487 -10.20 -25.28 20.93
C GLY A 487 -9.48 -26.06 22.01
N GLU A 488 -8.40 -26.72 21.62
CA GLU A 488 -7.44 -27.29 22.57
C GLU A 488 -6.17 -26.46 22.51
N TRP A 489 -5.62 -26.13 23.69
CA TRP A 489 -4.40 -25.34 23.80
C TRP A 489 -3.24 -26.21 24.21
N TRP A 490 -2.07 -25.88 23.68
CA TRP A 490 -0.84 -26.61 23.91
C TRP A 490 0.26 -25.64 24.25
N ARG A 491 1.05 -25.97 25.28
CA ARG A 491 2.36 -25.35 25.47
C ARG A 491 3.35 -26.02 24.53
N LEU A 492 4.12 -25.20 23.83
CA LEU A 492 5.13 -25.61 22.87
C LEU A 492 6.53 -25.32 23.42
N GLU A 493 7.43 -26.29 23.27
CA GLU A 493 8.88 -26.10 23.33
C GLU A 493 9.48 -26.61 22.02
N MET A 494 10.22 -25.76 21.29
CA MET A 494 10.72 -26.07 19.94
C MET A 494 12.17 -25.65 19.75
N ALA A 495 13.05 -26.56 19.33
CA ALA A 495 14.44 -26.24 19.01
C ALA A 495 14.50 -25.34 17.78
N LEU A 496 15.49 -24.43 17.69
CA LEU A 496 15.66 -23.56 16.52
C LEU A 496 15.84 -24.37 15.21
N GLU A 497 16.50 -25.53 15.29
CA GLU A 497 16.68 -26.49 14.19
C GLU A 497 15.35 -27.02 13.61
N ALA A 498 14.27 -27.01 14.39
CA ALA A 498 12.93 -27.35 13.92
C ALA A 498 12.50 -26.49 12.73
N MET A 499 12.91 -25.22 12.69
CA MET A 499 12.55 -24.30 11.62
C MET A 499 13.17 -24.68 10.28
N SER A 500 14.39 -25.22 10.29
CA SER A 500 15.05 -25.74 9.09
C SER A 500 14.56 -27.13 8.68
N ALA A 501 13.87 -27.86 9.56
CA ALA A 501 13.30 -29.16 9.24
C ALA A 501 12.06 -29.07 8.32
N PHE A 502 11.41 -27.90 8.25
CA PHE A 502 10.26 -27.65 7.36
C PHE A 502 10.65 -27.40 5.88
N ASP A 503 11.86 -27.79 5.46
CA ASP A 503 12.34 -27.60 4.10
C ASP A 503 11.66 -28.58 3.12
N LEU A 504 10.45 -28.22 2.68
CA LEU A 504 9.76 -28.81 1.52
C LEU A 504 10.35 -28.33 0.18
N GLY A 505 11.60 -27.84 0.18
CA GLY A 505 12.23 -27.09 -0.91
C GLY A 505 11.95 -25.58 -0.84
N LEU A 506 11.50 -25.08 0.33
CA LEU A 506 11.25 -23.65 0.55
C LEU A 506 12.60 -23.04 0.91
N GLU A 507 13.24 -22.31 -0.01
CA GLU A 507 14.39 -21.46 0.33
C GLU A 507 13.96 -20.23 1.15
N VAL A 508 13.13 -20.43 2.17
CA VAL A 508 12.68 -19.39 3.09
C VAL A 508 13.47 -19.60 4.39
N GLY A 509 14.52 -18.80 4.58
CA GLY A 509 15.23 -18.73 5.86
C GLY A 509 16.66 -19.26 5.90
N LYS A 510 17.33 -19.52 4.76
CA LYS A 510 18.80 -19.58 4.76
C LYS A 510 19.35 -18.17 4.96
N SER A 511 19.37 -17.67 6.19
CA SER A 511 20.07 -16.42 6.48
C SER A 511 21.55 -16.62 6.12
N ALA A 512 22.04 -15.81 5.18
CA ALA A 512 23.47 -15.79 4.79
C ALA A 512 24.39 -15.59 6.00
N GLU A 513 23.86 -15.07 7.11
CA GLU A 513 24.51 -14.89 8.40
C GLU A 513 24.77 -16.22 9.14
N LEU A 514 23.84 -17.19 9.12
CA LEU A 514 24.07 -18.52 9.70
C LEU A 514 25.12 -19.32 8.90
N GLN A 515 25.15 -19.13 7.58
CA GLN A 515 26.17 -19.76 6.72
C GLN A 515 27.56 -19.13 6.91
N ARG A 516 27.66 -17.79 7.03
CA ARG A 516 28.91 -17.10 7.38
C ARG A 516 29.41 -17.50 8.78
N ALA A 517 28.51 -17.73 9.72
CA ALA A 517 28.84 -18.21 11.06
C ALA A 517 29.42 -19.64 11.05
N ASN A 518 28.89 -20.54 10.20
CA ASN A 518 29.48 -21.87 10.00
C ASN A 518 30.86 -21.81 9.30
N ALA A 519 31.06 -20.87 8.38
CA ALA A 519 32.35 -20.68 7.70
C ALA A 519 33.43 -20.06 8.61
N ALA A 520 33.04 -19.23 9.59
CA ALA A 520 33.95 -18.60 10.55
C ALA A 520 34.47 -19.55 11.65
N ALA A 521 33.87 -20.75 11.80
CA ALA A 521 34.24 -21.74 12.82
C ALA A 521 35.36 -22.72 12.37
N ALA A 522 35.96 -22.53 11.19
CA ALA A 522 37.03 -23.41 10.69
C ALA A 522 38.41 -22.94 11.22
N PRO A 523 39.19 -23.79 11.92
CA PRO A 523 40.47 -23.36 12.49
C PRO A 523 41.55 -23.22 11.40
N THR A 524 42.19 -22.05 11.32
CA THR A 524 43.38 -21.83 10.48
C THR A 524 44.65 -21.93 11.32
N THR A 525 45.46 -22.95 11.06
CA THR A 525 46.77 -23.19 11.70
C THR A 525 47.88 -22.46 10.97
N ASP A 526 48.51 -21.47 11.61
CA ASP A 526 49.97 -21.23 11.70
C ASP A 526 50.31 -19.74 11.91
N ASN A 527 51.08 -19.43 12.97
CA ASN A 527 52.34 -18.66 12.91
C ASN A 527 52.88 -18.24 14.30
N THR A 528 54.20 -18.34 14.45
CA THR A 528 54.97 -18.37 15.70
C THR A 528 55.63 -17.02 16.05
N GLY A 529 55.03 -16.23 16.95
CA GLY A 529 55.64 -15.00 17.49
C GLY A 529 55.05 -14.57 18.84
N ALA A 530 55.81 -13.92 19.73
CA ALA A 530 55.35 -13.56 21.09
C ALA A 530 54.29 -12.44 21.13
N ALA A 531 54.30 -11.50 20.17
CA ALA A 531 53.22 -10.51 19.98
C ALA A 531 51.99 -11.12 19.27
N ALA A 532 52.21 -12.11 18.39
CA ALA A 532 51.13 -12.92 17.81
C ALA A 532 50.48 -13.82 18.87
N ARG A 533 51.22 -14.27 19.90
CA ARG A 533 50.66 -15.04 21.02
C ARG A 533 49.71 -14.24 21.90
N SER A 534 49.95 -12.94 22.14
CA SER A 534 49.04 -12.11 22.94
C SER A 534 47.83 -11.64 22.14
N LEU A 535 47.98 -11.41 20.83
CA LEU A 535 46.87 -11.13 19.91
C LEU A 535 46.01 -12.38 19.68
N ASN A 536 46.63 -13.56 19.48
CA ASN A 536 45.93 -14.84 19.39
C ASN A 536 45.28 -15.22 20.71
N GLN A 537 45.87 -14.97 21.89
CA GLN A 537 45.18 -15.21 23.17
C GLN A 537 43.90 -14.36 23.33
N ARG A 538 43.92 -13.11 22.84
CA ARG A 538 42.75 -12.21 22.87
C ARG A 538 41.72 -12.57 21.80
N MET A 539 42.15 -13.08 20.64
CA MET A 539 41.27 -13.60 19.59
C MET A 539 40.69 -14.99 19.93
N ASP A 540 41.45 -15.88 20.54
CA ASP A 540 41.02 -17.23 20.96
C ASP A 540 39.98 -17.16 22.07
N THR A 541 40.12 -16.21 23.01
CA THR A 541 39.14 -15.99 24.08
C THR A 541 37.83 -15.38 23.55
N SER A 542 37.89 -14.48 22.57
CA SER A 542 36.70 -13.90 21.94
C SER A 542 36.03 -14.84 20.92
N GLN A 543 36.78 -15.69 20.21
CA GLN A 543 36.23 -16.78 19.37
C GLN A 543 35.62 -17.91 20.21
N ALA A 544 36.25 -18.33 21.30
CA ALA A 544 35.70 -19.33 22.22
C ALA A 544 34.39 -18.84 22.86
N ALA A 545 34.33 -17.57 23.29
CA ALA A 545 33.10 -16.96 23.77
C ALA A 545 32.00 -16.89 22.69
N LEU A 546 32.36 -16.60 21.43
CA LEU A 546 31.40 -16.58 20.32
C LEU A 546 30.85 -17.98 20.01
N LEU A 547 31.73 -19.00 19.99
CA LEU A 547 31.36 -20.41 19.81
C LEU A 547 30.45 -20.89 20.94
N GLU A 548 30.76 -20.52 22.18
CA GLU A 548 29.94 -20.82 23.35
C GLU A 548 28.56 -20.15 23.27
N ILE A 549 28.48 -18.88 22.86
CA ILE A 549 27.20 -18.17 22.63
C ILE A 549 26.38 -18.86 21.53
N MET A 550 27.02 -19.24 20.41
CA MET A 550 26.35 -19.91 19.31
C MET A 550 25.88 -21.32 19.66
N GLN A 551 26.67 -22.06 20.44
CA GLN A 551 26.29 -23.37 20.94
C GLN A 551 25.14 -23.25 21.95
N THR A 552 25.19 -22.26 22.83
CA THR A 552 24.10 -21.94 23.75
C THR A 552 22.82 -21.62 23.00
N LEU A 553 22.87 -20.86 21.90
CA LEU A 553 21.69 -20.56 21.08
C LEU A 553 21.12 -21.78 20.34
N ARG A 554 21.97 -22.71 19.90
CA ARG A 554 21.53 -23.96 19.26
C ARG A 554 20.81 -24.90 20.23
N GLU A 555 21.18 -24.86 21.51
CA GLU A 555 20.58 -25.69 22.57
C GLU A 555 19.29 -25.09 23.15
N ARG A 556 18.88 -23.88 22.74
CA ARG A 556 17.69 -23.20 23.27
C ARG A 556 16.41 -23.61 22.53
N MET A 557 15.35 -23.71 23.33
CA MET A 557 14.00 -24.00 22.87
C MET A 557 13.19 -22.71 22.83
N LEU A 558 12.55 -22.44 21.69
CA LEU A 558 11.47 -21.49 21.51
C LEU A 558 10.28 -21.94 22.35
N GLN A 559 9.72 -21.03 23.14
CA GLN A 559 8.49 -21.31 23.88
C GLN A 559 7.31 -20.71 23.13
N GLY A 560 6.18 -21.42 23.11
CA GLY A 560 5.02 -20.98 22.36
C GLY A 560 3.70 -21.50 22.87
N LEU A 561 2.65 -20.97 22.24
CA LEU A 561 1.27 -21.36 22.44
C LEU A 561 0.70 -21.82 21.10
N ILE A 562 0.04 -22.97 21.13
CA ILE A 562 -0.70 -23.50 19.98
C ILE A 562 -2.16 -23.64 20.37
N ARG A 563 -3.06 -23.29 19.45
CA ARG A 563 -4.47 -23.66 19.50
C ARG A 563 -4.81 -24.54 18.31
N THR A 564 -5.45 -25.68 18.56
CA THR A 564 -6.06 -26.55 17.55
C THR A 564 -7.58 -26.51 17.72
N HIS A 565 -8.34 -26.60 16.63
CA HIS A 565 -9.80 -26.65 16.70
C HIS A 565 -10.39 -27.38 15.49
N THR A 566 -11.61 -27.88 15.67
CA THR A 566 -12.46 -28.42 14.60
C THR A 566 -13.57 -27.44 14.30
N ASP A 567 -13.84 -27.17 13.02
CA ASP A 567 -14.99 -26.38 12.61
C ASP A 567 -16.23 -27.28 12.48
N THR A 568 -17.40 -26.71 12.73
CA THR A 568 -18.72 -27.37 12.63
C THR A 568 -19.00 -27.98 11.24
N GLY A 569 -18.21 -27.62 10.23
CA GLY A 569 -18.26 -28.13 8.85
C GLY A 569 -17.22 -29.21 8.48
N SER A 570 -16.64 -29.95 9.44
CA SER A 570 -15.65 -31.05 9.26
C SER A 570 -14.20 -30.66 8.93
N GLY A 571 -13.88 -29.37 8.91
CA GLY A 571 -12.51 -28.85 8.73
C GLY A 571 -11.71 -28.78 10.03
N TYR A 572 -10.38 -28.70 9.90
CA TYR A 572 -9.43 -28.59 11.00
C TYR A 572 -8.57 -27.34 10.85
N GLY A 573 -8.41 -26.59 11.93
CA GLY A 573 -7.57 -25.41 11.95
C GLY A 573 -6.60 -25.40 13.12
N PHE A 574 -5.40 -24.88 12.91
CA PHE A 574 -4.43 -24.65 13.97
C PHE A 574 -3.84 -23.24 13.89
N THR A 575 -3.31 -22.77 15.01
CA THR A 575 -2.60 -21.50 15.11
C THR A 575 -1.51 -21.65 16.16
N LEU A 576 -0.28 -21.36 15.77
CA LEU A 576 0.94 -21.48 16.55
C LEU A 576 1.60 -20.10 16.60
N VAL A 577 2.03 -19.70 17.79
CA VAL A 577 2.96 -18.60 17.97
C VAL A 577 4.06 -19.03 18.92
N CYS A 578 5.32 -18.74 18.59
CA CYS A 578 6.44 -18.96 19.49
C CYS A 578 7.50 -17.88 19.37
N ALA A 579 8.21 -17.64 20.47
CA ALA A 579 9.29 -16.68 20.54
C ALA A 579 10.48 -17.28 21.30
N LEU A 580 11.67 -16.74 21.04
CA LEU A 580 12.88 -17.11 21.74
C LEU A 580 12.93 -16.39 23.10
N ASP A 581 12.97 -17.15 24.18
CA ASP A 581 13.21 -16.61 25.51
C ASP A 581 14.70 -16.24 25.64
N LEU A 582 14.98 -14.95 25.77
CA LEU A 582 16.32 -14.38 25.70
C LEU A 582 16.80 -13.78 27.02
N ASP A 583 16.03 -13.82 28.10
CA ASP A 583 16.37 -13.09 29.32
C ASP A 583 17.63 -13.65 30.00
N ASP A 584 17.79 -14.96 30.03
CA ASP A 584 19.01 -15.64 30.52
C ASP A 584 20.22 -15.44 29.59
N LEU A 585 19.99 -15.44 28.26
CA LEU A 585 21.04 -15.15 27.28
C LEU A 585 21.52 -13.69 27.39
N ARG A 586 20.60 -12.74 27.60
CA ARG A 586 20.90 -11.32 27.81
C ARG A 586 21.72 -11.14 29.08
N GLN A 587 21.35 -11.76 30.20
CA GLN A 587 22.13 -11.68 31.43
C GLN A 587 23.55 -12.26 31.26
N ARG A 588 23.69 -13.41 30.59
CA ARG A 588 25.01 -13.98 30.26
C ARG A 588 25.82 -13.11 29.31
N LEU A 589 25.20 -12.55 28.28
CA LEU A 589 25.86 -11.63 27.35
C LEU A 589 26.31 -10.35 28.04
N THR A 590 25.50 -9.81 28.95
CA THR A 590 25.89 -8.68 29.79
C THR A 590 27.08 -9.04 30.68
N GLN A 591 27.10 -10.21 31.30
CA GLN A 591 28.25 -10.69 32.09
C GLN A 591 29.50 -10.88 31.23
N LEU A 592 29.38 -11.50 30.06
CA LEU A 592 30.46 -11.72 29.09
C LEU A 592 31.01 -10.41 28.54
N SER A 593 30.13 -9.44 28.28
CA SER A 593 30.47 -8.09 27.83
C SER A 593 31.18 -7.27 28.91
N HIS A 594 30.81 -7.43 30.19
CA HIS A 594 31.54 -6.80 31.31
C HIS A 594 32.90 -7.46 31.54
N ALA A 595 33.00 -8.78 31.35
CA ALA A 595 34.26 -9.51 31.45
C ALA A 595 35.21 -9.23 30.27
N ASN A 596 34.68 -8.82 29.12
CA ASN A 596 35.44 -8.60 27.88
C ASN A 596 34.95 -7.33 27.15
N PRO A 597 35.54 -6.15 27.42
CA PRO A 597 35.14 -4.87 26.81
C PRO A 597 35.23 -4.87 25.27
N ASP A 598 36.16 -5.63 24.70
CA ASP A 598 36.35 -5.75 23.25
C ASP A 598 35.18 -6.48 22.56
N LEU A 599 34.44 -7.35 23.27
CA LEU A 599 33.21 -7.99 22.79
C LEU A 599 32.03 -7.00 22.79
N ALA A 600 32.00 -6.02 23.71
CA ALA A 600 30.97 -4.99 23.79
C ALA A 600 31.00 -4.05 22.57
N ALA A 601 32.20 -3.77 22.05
CA ALA A 601 32.45 -2.94 20.87
C ALA A 601 32.28 -3.69 19.53
N ASN A 602 31.93 -4.98 19.56
CA ASN A 602 31.79 -5.79 18.34
C ASN A 602 30.39 -5.62 17.71
N ASP A 603 30.30 -4.75 16.70
CA ASP A 603 29.08 -4.47 15.95
C ASP A 603 28.40 -5.70 15.33
N SER A 604 29.16 -6.74 14.98
CA SER A 604 28.59 -7.97 14.41
C SER A 604 27.88 -8.79 15.48
N LEU A 605 28.42 -8.84 16.70
CA LEU A 605 27.76 -9.48 17.84
C LEU A 605 26.51 -8.69 18.25
N GLN A 606 26.58 -7.36 18.30
CA GLN A 606 25.42 -6.52 18.61
C GLN A 606 24.28 -6.66 17.58
N ARG A 607 24.62 -6.73 16.28
CA ARG A 607 23.65 -7.02 15.22
C ARG A 607 23.04 -8.40 15.36
N PHE A 608 23.84 -9.40 15.67
CA PHE A 608 23.37 -10.76 15.89
C PHE A 608 22.44 -10.88 17.11
N ILE A 609 22.76 -10.21 18.23
CA ILE A 609 21.88 -10.14 19.41
C ILE A 609 20.57 -9.42 19.07
N THR A 610 20.64 -8.35 18.28
CA THR A 610 19.45 -7.62 17.81
C THR A 610 18.59 -8.50 16.91
N ALA A 611 19.18 -9.27 16.00
CA ALA A 611 18.48 -10.25 15.17
C ALA A 611 17.95 -11.43 15.99
N ALA A 612 18.66 -11.84 17.06
CA ALA A 612 18.19 -12.87 17.96
C ALA A 612 16.91 -12.45 18.71
N ASN A 613 16.84 -11.17 19.12
CA ASN A 613 15.66 -10.56 19.75
C ASN A 613 14.41 -10.55 18.86
N THR A 614 14.52 -10.85 17.56
CA THR A 614 13.39 -10.82 16.62
C THR A 614 12.95 -12.21 16.15
N TYR A 615 13.53 -13.31 16.67
CA TYR A 615 13.09 -14.67 16.35
C TYR A 615 11.72 -14.98 16.97
N THR A 616 10.68 -14.58 16.23
CA THR A 616 9.29 -14.86 16.51
C THR A 616 8.67 -15.52 15.30
N LEU A 617 7.94 -16.61 15.52
CA LEU A 617 7.26 -17.38 14.49
C LEU A 617 5.76 -17.36 14.75
N TYR A 618 5.00 -17.09 13.71
CA TYR A 618 3.57 -17.35 13.65
C TYR A 618 3.29 -18.31 12.49
N LEU A 619 2.51 -19.35 12.75
CA LEU A 619 2.03 -20.27 11.74
C LEU A 619 0.56 -20.59 12.01
N ALA A 620 -0.31 -20.31 11.06
CA ALA A 620 -1.71 -20.75 11.11
C ALA A 620 -2.06 -21.50 9.84
N GLY A 621 -2.82 -22.59 9.98
CA GLY A 621 -3.25 -23.40 8.85
C GLY A 621 -4.68 -23.88 9.00
N ASP A 622 -5.35 -24.06 7.86
CA ASP A 622 -6.72 -24.53 7.71
C ASP A 622 -6.77 -25.66 6.68
N ILE A 623 -7.47 -26.75 7.02
CA ILE A 623 -7.73 -27.90 6.17
C ILE A 623 -9.25 -28.05 6.04
N GLY A 624 -9.75 -28.02 4.80
CA GLY A 624 -11.20 -27.95 4.52
C GLY A 624 -12.03 -29.11 5.08
N THR A 625 -11.52 -30.33 5.05
CA THR A 625 -12.21 -31.55 5.53
C THR A 625 -11.24 -32.56 6.15
N ASP A 626 -11.72 -33.48 6.99
CA ASP A 626 -10.92 -34.58 7.56
C ASP A 626 -10.22 -35.41 6.46
N PRO A 627 -8.88 -35.47 6.42
CA PRO A 627 -8.14 -36.26 5.43
C PRO A 627 -8.45 -37.76 5.45
N PHE A 628 -8.93 -38.30 6.56
CA PHE A 628 -9.36 -39.71 6.66
C PHE A 628 -10.77 -39.94 6.10
N ALA A 629 -11.56 -38.88 5.86
CA ALA A 629 -12.89 -38.97 5.26
C ALA A 629 -12.85 -38.92 3.71
N LEU A 630 -11.71 -38.56 3.11
CA LEU A 630 -11.55 -38.47 1.66
C LEU A 630 -11.51 -39.85 1.00
N GLY A 631 -12.16 -39.98 -0.17
CA GLY A 631 -12.00 -41.09 -1.09
C GLY A 631 -10.70 -40.96 -1.90
N TYR A 632 -10.27 -42.05 -2.54
CA TYR A 632 -9.05 -42.02 -3.38
C TYR A 632 -9.24 -41.11 -4.60
N GLY A 633 -8.31 -40.19 -4.80
CA GLY A 633 -8.38 -39.16 -5.84
C GLY A 633 -9.12 -37.88 -5.41
N ASP A 634 -9.84 -37.90 -4.28
CA ASP A 634 -10.48 -36.71 -3.74
C ASP A 634 -9.45 -35.77 -3.11
N SER A 635 -9.70 -34.46 -3.20
CA SER A 635 -8.84 -33.41 -2.66
C SER A 635 -9.58 -32.50 -1.69
N THR A 636 -8.91 -32.06 -0.63
CA THR A 636 -9.38 -30.99 0.26
C THR A 636 -8.48 -29.75 0.10
N PRO A 637 -9.05 -28.53 0.12
CA PRO A 637 -8.24 -27.32 0.13
C PRO A 637 -7.44 -27.21 1.44
N VAL A 638 -6.24 -26.65 1.32
CA VAL A 638 -5.34 -26.30 2.42
C VAL A 638 -4.89 -24.85 2.25
N ALA A 639 -4.95 -24.09 3.33
CA ALA A 639 -4.41 -22.74 3.38
C ALA A 639 -3.56 -22.56 4.62
N ALA A 640 -2.46 -21.81 4.54
CA ALA A 640 -1.68 -21.44 5.70
C ALA A 640 -1.05 -20.06 5.57
N GLU A 641 -0.76 -19.43 6.70
CA GLU A 641 0.03 -18.21 6.77
C GLU A 641 1.18 -18.41 7.76
N LEU A 642 2.37 -18.10 7.27
CA LEU A 642 3.61 -18.11 8.00
C LEU A 642 4.13 -16.67 8.11
N ARG A 643 4.47 -16.25 9.33
CA ARG A 643 5.25 -15.03 9.57
C ARG A 643 6.48 -15.33 10.41
N LEU A 644 7.61 -14.88 9.91
CA LEU A 644 8.90 -14.97 10.58
C LEU A 644 9.65 -13.67 10.35
N ALA A 645 9.92 -12.92 11.42
CA ALA A 645 10.51 -11.60 11.30
C ALA A 645 9.75 -10.73 10.27
N THR A 646 10.45 -10.18 9.26
CA THR A 646 9.86 -9.43 8.15
C THR A 646 9.26 -10.29 7.04
N THR A 647 9.48 -11.60 7.07
CA THR A 647 9.01 -12.53 6.04
C THR A 647 7.57 -12.92 6.28
N VAL A 648 6.71 -12.66 5.29
CA VAL A 648 5.31 -13.10 5.27
C VAL A 648 5.11 -14.02 4.08
N VAL A 649 4.70 -15.27 4.35
CA VAL A 649 4.40 -16.26 3.32
C VAL A 649 2.96 -16.74 3.51
N ARG A 650 2.17 -16.66 2.44
CA ARG A 650 0.89 -17.34 2.36
C ARG A 650 1.03 -18.60 1.52
N LEU A 651 0.45 -19.68 2.00
CA LEU A 651 0.43 -20.98 1.32
C LEU A 651 -1.01 -21.28 0.96
N GLU A 652 -1.28 -21.57 -0.31
CA GLU A 652 -2.59 -22.01 -0.79
C GLU A 652 -2.41 -23.27 -1.61
N GLY A 653 -3.31 -24.24 -1.46
CA GLY A 653 -3.09 -25.54 -2.08
C GLY A 653 -4.16 -26.58 -1.82
N ASN A 654 -3.83 -27.82 -2.19
CA ASN A 654 -4.72 -28.97 -2.06
C ASN A 654 -3.97 -30.17 -1.44
N LEU A 655 -4.70 -30.96 -0.68
CA LEU A 655 -4.26 -32.26 -0.17
C LEU A 655 -5.11 -33.36 -0.80
N THR A 656 -4.48 -34.22 -1.59
CA THR A 656 -5.15 -35.26 -2.38
C THR A 656 -4.84 -36.65 -1.82
N ALA A 657 -5.87 -37.46 -1.58
CA ALA A 657 -5.69 -38.83 -1.10
C ALA A 657 -5.22 -39.74 -2.24
N LEU A 658 -4.05 -40.38 -2.11
CA LEU A 658 -3.50 -41.24 -3.15
C LEU A 658 -3.88 -42.71 -2.96
N PHE A 659 -3.42 -43.32 -1.87
CA PHE A 659 -3.62 -44.72 -1.54
C PHE A 659 -3.32 -45.00 -0.07
N ASP A 660 -3.82 -46.13 0.45
CA ASP A 660 -3.45 -46.63 1.78
C ASP A 660 -2.39 -47.74 1.63
N ARG A 661 -1.35 -47.74 2.47
CA ARG A 661 -0.31 -48.79 2.52
C ARG A 661 -0.33 -49.55 3.86
N PRO A 662 0.00 -50.86 3.87
CA PRO A 662 0.07 -51.63 5.12
C PRO A 662 1.20 -51.12 6.03
N ALA A 663 0.90 -50.87 7.31
CA ALA A 663 1.88 -50.37 8.28
C ALA A 663 1.70 -51.04 9.66
N GLY A 664 2.29 -52.22 9.84
CA GLY A 664 2.17 -53.00 11.08
C GLY A 664 0.72 -53.43 11.33
N ASN A 665 0.16 -53.09 12.50
CA ASN A 665 -1.21 -53.45 12.91
C ASN A 665 -2.29 -52.48 12.38
N GLY A 666 -2.02 -51.71 11.32
CA GLY A 666 -2.95 -50.73 10.75
C GLY A 666 -2.62 -50.31 9.31
N SER A 667 -3.38 -49.35 8.78
CA SER A 667 -3.16 -48.75 7.46
C SER A 667 -2.59 -47.32 7.60
N GLU A 668 -1.62 -46.99 6.76
CA GLU A 668 -1.08 -45.64 6.64
C GLU A 668 -1.57 -45.02 5.33
N ARG A 669 -2.27 -43.89 5.43
CA ARG A 669 -2.83 -43.16 4.30
C ARG A 669 -1.78 -42.24 3.70
N VAL A 670 -1.49 -42.40 2.41
CA VAL A 670 -0.55 -41.56 1.68
C VAL A 670 -1.31 -40.50 0.89
N MET A 671 -0.87 -39.26 1.04
CA MET A 671 -1.47 -38.08 0.44
C MET A 671 -0.43 -37.24 -0.30
N GLN A 672 -0.87 -36.55 -1.32
CA GLN A 672 -0.09 -35.57 -2.06
C GLN A 672 -0.48 -34.17 -1.60
N LEU A 673 0.52 -33.40 -1.16
CA LEU A 673 0.37 -32.01 -0.81
C LEU A 673 0.90 -31.17 -1.97
N GLU A 674 0.06 -30.29 -2.51
CA GLU A 674 0.45 -29.27 -3.48
C GLU A 674 0.22 -27.90 -2.88
N LEU A 675 1.27 -27.08 -2.78
CA LEU A 675 1.22 -25.76 -2.19
C LEU A 675 1.81 -24.72 -3.15
N LEU A 676 1.18 -23.56 -3.20
CA LEU A 676 1.69 -22.36 -3.82
C LEU A 676 2.09 -21.37 -2.72
N ALA A 677 3.38 -21.09 -2.60
CA ALA A 677 3.90 -20.09 -1.69
C ALA A 677 3.87 -18.70 -2.34
N LEU A 678 3.20 -17.76 -1.67
CA LEU A 678 3.01 -16.37 -2.08
C LEU A 678 3.72 -15.47 -1.06
N SER A 679 4.72 -14.72 -1.53
CA SER A 679 5.49 -13.73 -0.76
C SER A 679 5.46 -12.39 -1.50
N GLY A 680 5.47 -11.28 -0.76
CA GLY A 680 5.35 -9.94 -1.35
C GLY A 680 6.56 -9.53 -2.19
N ASP A 681 7.73 -10.07 -1.89
CA ASP A 681 9.02 -9.65 -2.47
C ASP A 681 9.69 -10.70 -3.36
N THR A 682 9.11 -11.91 -3.44
CA THR A 682 9.68 -13.04 -4.21
C THR A 682 8.63 -13.71 -5.10
N PRO A 683 9.02 -14.24 -6.28
CA PRO A 683 8.10 -14.92 -7.18
C PRO A 683 7.43 -16.12 -6.50
N PRO A 684 6.18 -16.46 -6.88
CA PRO A 684 5.48 -17.60 -6.30
C PRO A 684 6.25 -18.90 -6.52
N VAL A 685 6.46 -19.66 -5.45
CA VAL A 685 7.13 -20.97 -5.52
C VAL A 685 6.07 -22.06 -5.39
N SER A 686 5.95 -22.91 -6.40
CA SER A 686 5.09 -24.10 -6.33
C SER A 686 5.87 -25.24 -5.70
N GLN A 687 5.21 -25.98 -4.81
CA GLN A 687 5.79 -27.12 -4.12
C GLN A 687 4.87 -28.32 -4.10
N ARG A 688 5.50 -29.48 -4.13
CA ARG A 688 4.82 -30.76 -4.04
C ARG A 688 5.56 -31.65 -3.03
N GLY A 689 4.82 -32.21 -2.09
CA GLY A 689 5.33 -33.11 -1.06
C GLY A 689 4.41 -34.32 -0.86
N ARG A 690 4.91 -35.32 -0.14
CA ARG A 690 4.11 -36.48 0.28
C ARG A 690 3.90 -36.46 1.78
N ILE A 691 2.66 -36.77 2.15
CA ILE A 691 2.25 -36.88 3.54
C ILE A 691 1.78 -38.30 3.81
N ALA A 692 2.34 -38.96 4.80
CA ALA A 692 1.85 -40.25 5.29
C ALA A 692 1.18 -40.08 6.66
N LEU A 693 -0.10 -40.43 6.74
CA LEU A 693 -0.94 -40.28 7.93
C LEU A 693 -1.31 -41.65 8.48
N ARG A 694 -1.08 -41.85 9.77
CA ARG A 694 -1.54 -43.04 10.51
C ARG A 694 -2.25 -42.60 11.77
N ARG A 695 -3.44 -43.15 12.00
CA ARG A 695 -4.22 -42.95 13.23
C ARG A 695 -4.61 -44.32 13.77
N ASP A 696 -4.59 -44.48 15.08
CA ASP A 696 -5.09 -45.70 15.71
C ASP A 696 -6.63 -45.80 15.60
N SER A 697 -7.18 -46.97 15.92
CA SER A 697 -8.64 -47.21 15.84
C SER A 697 -9.45 -46.32 16.78
N SER A 698 -8.83 -45.78 17.84
CA SER A 698 -9.48 -44.90 18.80
C SER A 698 -9.36 -43.41 18.48
N GLY A 699 -8.50 -43.04 17.52
CA GLY A 699 -8.17 -41.66 17.20
C GLY A 699 -7.25 -40.96 18.20
N ARG A 700 -6.88 -41.61 19.31
CA ARG A 700 -6.16 -41.04 20.46
C ARG A 700 -4.66 -41.01 20.30
N SER A 701 -4.11 -41.71 19.30
CA SER A 701 -2.69 -41.66 18.99
C SER A 701 -2.47 -41.83 17.51
N GLY A 702 -1.44 -41.17 16.99
CA GLY A 702 -1.13 -41.27 15.58
C GLY A 702 0.24 -40.73 15.22
N ARG A 703 0.53 -40.82 13.93
CA ARG A 703 1.78 -40.39 13.33
C ARG A 703 1.50 -39.76 11.98
N LEU A 704 2.08 -38.60 11.77
CA LEU A 704 2.16 -37.89 10.51
C LEU A 704 3.63 -37.88 10.08
N VAL A 705 3.92 -38.27 8.84
CA VAL A 705 5.26 -38.21 8.25
C VAL A 705 5.19 -37.29 7.04
N LEU A 706 6.00 -36.24 7.04
CA LEU A 706 6.22 -35.37 5.88
C LEU A 706 7.54 -35.75 5.23
N ASP A 707 7.52 -35.97 3.92
CA ASP A 707 8.70 -36.34 3.13
C ASP A 707 8.65 -35.69 1.74
N ASP A 708 9.80 -35.60 1.08
CA ASP A 708 9.89 -35.03 -0.27
C ASP A 708 9.25 -35.96 -1.32
N GLU A 709 8.96 -35.44 -2.52
CA GLU A 709 8.30 -36.23 -3.58
C GLU A 709 9.16 -37.43 -4.04
N ARG A 710 10.49 -37.34 -3.86
CA ARG A 710 11.47 -38.29 -4.40
C ARG A 710 11.96 -39.32 -3.38
N ALA A 711 11.54 -39.21 -2.11
CA ALA A 711 12.12 -39.89 -0.96
C ALA A 711 13.65 -39.83 -1.00
N ASN A 712 14.19 -38.61 -1.19
CA ASN A 712 15.63 -38.40 -1.32
C ASN A 712 16.34 -38.78 0.00
N PRO A 713 17.28 -39.74 0.00
CA PRO A 713 17.97 -40.15 1.23
C PRO A 713 18.86 -39.05 1.83
N ALA A 714 19.11 -37.95 1.10
CA ALA A 714 19.81 -36.78 1.62
C ALA A 714 18.90 -35.82 2.43
N SER A 715 17.57 -35.94 2.30
CA SER A 715 16.59 -35.21 3.12
C SER A 715 15.99 -36.15 4.16
N SER A 716 15.94 -35.70 5.42
CA SER A 716 15.39 -36.49 6.51
C SER A 716 13.87 -36.31 6.60
N PRO A 717 13.06 -37.38 6.63
CA PRO A 717 11.62 -37.25 6.84
C PRO A 717 11.32 -36.59 8.19
N VAL A 718 10.26 -35.77 8.22
CA VAL A 718 9.80 -35.12 9.45
C VAL A 718 8.65 -35.92 10.05
N TYR A 719 8.82 -36.33 11.30
CA TYR A 719 7.85 -37.13 12.04
C TYR A 719 7.12 -36.27 13.06
N PHE A 720 5.79 -36.31 13.02
CA PHE A 720 4.92 -35.78 14.06
C PHE A 720 4.16 -36.93 14.72
N GLU A 721 4.29 -37.09 16.03
CA GLU A 721 3.65 -38.15 16.80
C GLU A 721 2.84 -37.54 17.94
N TRP A 722 1.64 -38.06 18.21
CA TRP A 722 0.77 -37.55 19.28
C TRP A 722 0.09 -38.66 20.08
N HIS A 723 -0.23 -38.33 21.33
CA HIS A 723 -0.90 -39.18 22.31
C HIS A 723 -1.89 -38.36 23.15
N GLU A 724 -3.05 -38.92 23.50
CA GLU A 724 -4.06 -38.24 24.35
C GLU A 724 -3.90 -38.50 25.86
N GLN A 725 -3.15 -39.53 26.28
CA GLN A 725 -3.02 -39.92 27.69
C GLN A 725 -1.57 -40.29 28.05
N PRO A 726 -0.76 -39.34 28.57
CA PRO A 726 -1.05 -37.90 28.70
C PRO A 726 -1.13 -37.20 27.32
N ARG A 727 -1.80 -36.04 27.27
CA ARG A 727 -1.94 -35.25 26.04
C ARG A 727 -0.63 -34.61 25.63
N THR A 728 0.09 -35.26 24.73
CA THR A 728 1.40 -34.82 24.24
C THR A 728 1.53 -34.99 22.73
N ALA A 729 2.34 -34.14 22.10
CA ALA A 729 2.78 -34.34 20.72
C ALA A 729 4.25 -33.96 20.58
N ALA A 730 4.95 -34.56 19.63
CA ALA A 730 6.36 -34.31 19.39
C ALA A 730 6.68 -34.28 17.89
N MET A 731 7.65 -33.45 17.51
CA MET A 731 8.28 -33.47 16.19
C MET A 731 9.68 -34.04 16.30
N SER A 732 10.07 -34.92 15.38
CA SER A 732 11.42 -35.46 15.29
C SER A 732 11.89 -35.63 13.84
N VAL A 733 13.20 -35.66 13.65
CA VAL A 733 13.86 -35.97 12.37
C VAL A 733 14.86 -37.12 12.58
N GLU A 734 15.20 -37.84 11.52
CA GLU A 734 16.31 -38.80 11.57
C GLU A 734 17.66 -38.09 11.44
N ARG A 735 18.59 -38.44 12.34
CA ARG A 735 19.97 -37.97 12.32
C ARG A 735 20.91 -39.16 12.14
N ASN A 736 21.71 -39.12 11.07
CA ASN A 736 22.75 -40.12 10.80
C ASN A 736 24.03 -39.74 11.53
N SER A 737 24.54 -40.63 12.40
CA SER A 737 25.88 -40.51 12.96
C SER A 737 26.90 -41.09 11.98
N GLU A 738 27.74 -40.24 11.36
CA GLU A 738 28.87 -40.71 10.53
C GLU A 738 29.88 -41.55 11.31
N LYS A 739 29.97 -41.38 12.63
CA LYS A 739 30.89 -42.13 13.50
C LYS A 739 30.45 -43.57 13.79
N ASP A 740 29.15 -43.81 13.92
CA ASP A 740 28.61 -45.09 14.39
C ASP A 740 27.73 -45.82 13.37
N ASN A 741 27.48 -45.23 12.19
CA ASN A 741 26.63 -45.77 11.13
C ASN A 741 25.21 -46.16 11.64
N THR A 742 24.70 -45.40 12.62
CA THR A 742 23.36 -45.55 13.19
C THR A 742 22.52 -44.29 12.95
N SER A 743 21.28 -44.49 12.48
CA SER A 743 20.23 -43.45 12.44
C SER A 743 19.56 -43.37 13.82
N THR A 744 19.52 -42.17 14.40
CA THR A 744 18.83 -41.89 15.66
C THR A 744 17.79 -40.79 15.46
N ARG A 745 16.60 -40.94 16.07
CA ARG A 745 15.57 -39.89 16.04
C ARG A 745 15.96 -38.75 16.97
N SER A 746 16.14 -37.56 16.42
CA SER A 746 16.34 -36.33 17.17
C SER A 746 15.02 -35.61 17.33
N GLN A 747 14.53 -35.48 18.56
CA GLN A 747 13.31 -34.71 18.85
C GLN A 747 13.62 -33.22 18.79
N LEU A 748 12.84 -32.47 18.01
CA LEU A 748 13.00 -31.03 17.77
C LEU A 748 11.85 -30.21 18.35
N MET A 749 10.70 -30.83 18.67
CA MET A 749 9.54 -30.14 19.22
C MET A 749 8.84 -31.02 20.26
N ASP A 750 8.36 -30.40 21.35
CA ASP A 750 7.51 -31.00 22.38
C ASP A 750 6.28 -30.11 22.60
N MET A 751 5.10 -30.73 22.61
CA MET A 751 3.82 -30.10 22.87
C MET A 751 3.13 -30.80 24.03
N ARG A 752 2.63 -30.02 24.98
CA ARG A 752 1.85 -30.52 26.12
C ARG A 752 0.50 -29.84 26.18
N GLY A 753 -0.56 -30.64 26.27
CA GLY A 753 -1.92 -30.13 26.39
C GLY A 753 -2.11 -29.30 27.66
N LEU A 754 -2.89 -28.24 27.54
CA LEU A 754 -3.37 -27.39 28.63
C LEU A 754 -4.85 -27.69 28.91
N ASP A 755 -5.27 -27.51 30.16
CA ASP A 755 -6.66 -27.76 30.60
C ASP A 755 -7.68 -26.77 29.96
N GLY A 756 -7.20 -25.67 29.38
CA GLY A 756 -8.00 -24.65 28.71
C GLY A 756 -7.16 -23.49 28.19
N MET A 757 -7.83 -22.44 27.71
CA MET A 757 -7.16 -21.23 27.23
C MET A 757 -6.37 -20.56 28.37
N PRO A 758 -5.06 -20.31 28.21
CA PRO A 758 -4.30 -19.57 29.22
C PRO A 758 -4.80 -18.12 29.30
N GLY A 759 -4.97 -17.61 30.53
CA GLY A 759 -5.27 -16.20 30.73
C GLY A 759 -4.12 -15.30 30.26
N LEU A 760 -4.44 -14.12 29.75
CA LEU A 760 -3.43 -13.19 29.22
C LEU A 760 -2.46 -12.65 30.29
N GLY A 761 -2.86 -12.65 31.57
CA GLY A 761 -1.98 -12.33 32.70
C GLY A 761 -1.00 -13.44 33.10
N THR A 762 -1.09 -14.62 32.48
CA THR A 762 -0.11 -15.71 32.72
C THR A 762 1.14 -15.51 31.87
N PRO A 763 2.33 -16.00 32.30
CA PRO A 763 3.56 -15.84 31.53
C PRO A 763 3.45 -16.32 30.07
N ILE A 764 2.79 -17.47 29.85
CA ILE A 764 2.60 -18.03 28.50
C ILE A 764 1.60 -17.21 27.65
N GLY A 765 0.52 -16.70 28.26
CA GLY A 765 -0.45 -15.84 27.57
C GLY A 765 0.14 -14.50 27.18
N ALA A 766 0.89 -13.87 28.08
CA ALA A 766 1.60 -12.61 27.83
C ALA A 766 2.70 -12.77 26.76
N SER A 767 3.50 -13.83 26.84
CA SER A 767 4.54 -14.14 25.85
C SER A 767 3.95 -14.33 24.44
N ALA A 768 2.88 -15.12 24.32
CA ALA A 768 2.19 -15.34 23.06
C ALA A 768 1.61 -14.04 22.46
N MET A 769 1.01 -13.17 23.29
CA MET A 769 0.50 -11.87 22.82
C MET A 769 1.63 -10.93 22.37
N ASN A 770 2.71 -10.84 23.15
CA ASN A 770 3.87 -10.02 22.80
C ASN A 770 4.53 -10.48 21.51
N ALA A 771 4.59 -11.78 21.27
CA ALA A 771 5.06 -12.36 20.01
C ALA A 771 4.18 -11.93 18.81
N LEU A 772 2.85 -11.99 18.95
CA LEU A 772 1.94 -11.50 17.90
C LEU A 772 2.11 -9.99 17.65
N ILE A 773 2.25 -9.19 18.71
CA ILE A 773 2.48 -7.74 18.61
C ILE A 773 3.81 -7.45 17.90
N ALA A 774 4.88 -8.16 18.24
CA ALA A 774 6.19 -7.99 17.61
C ALA A 774 6.14 -8.25 16.09
N LEU A 775 5.47 -9.33 15.66
CA LEU A 775 5.27 -9.64 14.25
C LEU A 775 4.38 -8.61 13.54
N ALA A 776 3.35 -8.10 14.22
CA ALA A 776 2.48 -7.07 13.68
C ALA A 776 3.21 -5.73 13.52
N ASP A 777 4.04 -5.35 14.48
CA ASP A 777 4.85 -4.12 14.47
C ASP A 777 5.93 -4.17 13.38
N GLN A 778 6.57 -5.33 13.17
CA GLN A 778 7.54 -5.54 12.09
C GLN A 778 6.91 -5.37 10.71
N GLY A 779 5.69 -5.89 10.51
CA GLY A 779 4.96 -5.82 9.25
C GLY A 779 4.07 -4.58 9.08
N ASP A 780 3.97 -3.70 10.07
CA ASP A 780 2.99 -2.60 10.14
C ASP A 780 1.53 -3.06 9.90
N ASP A 781 1.17 -4.21 10.44
CA ASP A 781 -0.06 -4.92 10.10
C ASP A 781 -0.94 -5.13 11.35
N ALA A 782 -1.64 -4.07 11.76
CA ALA A 782 -2.58 -4.13 12.88
C ALA A 782 -3.74 -5.11 12.62
N ALA A 783 -4.16 -5.28 11.36
CA ALA A 783 -5.19 -6.24 10.99
C ALA A 783 -4.72 -7.68 11.20
N PHE A 784 -3.45 -8.00 10.93
CA PHE A 784 -2.84 -9.28 11.27
C PHE A 784 -2.95 -9.60 12.75
N LEU A 785 -2.62 -8.65 13.62
CA LEU A 785 -2.71 -8.86 15.05
C LEU A 785 -4.14 -9.20 15.48
N ALA A 786 -5.13 -8.45 14.99
CA ALA A 786 -6.54 -8.69 15.32
C ALA A 786 -6.99 -10.11 14.91
N ARG A 787 -6.67 -10.55 13.69
CA ARG A 787 -7.03 -11.91 13.22
C ARG A 787 -6.23 -13.01 13.93
N ALA A 788 -4.93 -12.82 14.15
CA ALA A 788 -4.07 -13.81 14.81
C ALA A 788 -4.49 -13.98 16.28
N ARG A 789 -4.81 -12.88 16.96
CA ARG A 789 -5.42 -12.87 18.31
C ARG A 789 -6.71 -13.66 18.32
N ARG A 790 -7.65 -13.37 17.40
CA ARG A 790 -8.94 -14.08 17.32
C ARG A 790 -8.76 -15.58 17.11
N ARG A 791 -7.81 -15.97 16.27
CA ARG A 791 -7.50 -17.39 16.03
C ARG A 791 -6.91 -18.09 17.24
N LEU A 792 -6.08 -17.41 18.05
CA LEU A 792 -5.40 -17.99 19.20
C LEU A 792 -6.21 -17.89 20.52
N PHE A 793 -6.95 -16.79 20.71
CA PHE A 793 -7.71 -16.41 21.91
C PHE A 793 -9.17 -16.00 21.58
N PRO A 794 -10.00 -16.93 21.06
CA PRO A 794 -11.33 -16.61 20.55
C PRO A 794 -12.34 -16.14 21.60
N THR A 795 -12.16 -16.48 22.89
CA THR A 795 -13.16 -16.17 23.93
C THR A 795 -13.01 -14.76 24.52
N LEU A 796 -12.00 -13.99 24.10
CA LEU A 796 -11.83 -12.58 24.49
C LEU A 796 -12.89 -11.67 23.86
N ASP A 797 -13.45 -12.06 22.70
CA ASP A 797 -14.39 -11.25 21.92
C ASP A 797 -15.87 -11.54 22.27
N THR A 798 -16.18 -12.00 23.50
CA THR A 798 -17.54 -12.45 23.87
C THR A 798 -18.53 -11.31 24.12
N VAL A 799 -18.84 -10.57 23.06
CA VAL A 799 -20.21 -10.09 22.80
C VAL A 799 -20.73 -10.88 21.61
N PRO A 800 -21.90 -11.55 21.70
CA PRO A 800 -22.45 -12.30 20.58
C PRO A 800 -22.87 -11.35 19.46
N ALA A 801 -21.99 -11.09 18.50
CA ALA A 801 -22.32 -10.37 17.28
C ALA A 801 -22.92 -11.35 16.27
N THR A 802 -24.20 -11.20 15.94
CA THR A 802 -24.80 -11.87 14.77
C THR A 802 -24.10 -11.39 13.50
N GLY A 803 -23.51 -12.30 12.73
CA GLY A 803 -22.92 -12.00 11.43
C GLY A 803 -23.91 -12.27 10.30
N VAL A 804 -23.68 -11.69 9.11
CA VAL A 804 -24.49 -11.94 7.92
C VAL A 804 -23.64 -12.63 6.86
N ARG A 805 -24.08 -13.77 6.35
CA ARG A 805 -23.41 -14.48 5.25
C ARG A 805 -23.95 -14.01 3.90
N ALA A 806 -23.04 -13.72 2.97
CA ALA A 806 -23.39 -13.43 1.58
C ALA A 806 -23.83 -14.70 0.83
N VAL A 807 -25.04 -14.67 0.29
CA VAL A 807 -25.58 -15.72 -0.60
C VAL A 807 -25.33 -15.37 -2.07
N LEU A 808 -25.39 -14.08 -2.41
CA LEU A 808 -25.05 -13.57 -3.73
C LEU A 808 -23.60 -13.03 -3.75
N ASP A 809 -23.07 -12.84 -4.96
CA ASP A 809 -21.72 -12.36 -5.26
C ASP A 809 -21.60 -10.82 -5.23
N TRP A 810 -22.55 -10.14 -4.59
CA TRP A 810 -22.54 -8.69 -4.44
C TRP A 810 -23.25 -8.24 -3.16
N VAL A 811 -22.88 -7.03 -2.70
CA VAL A 811 -23.54 -6.30 -1.62
C VAL A 811 -23.86 -4.88 -2.07
N MET A 812 -24.85 -4.26 -1.44
CA MET A 812 -25.08 -2.83 -1.55
C MET A 812 -24.51 -2.15 -0.30
N PHE A 813 -23.76 -1.07 -0.46
CA PHE A 813 -23.37 -0.20 0.66
C PHE A 813 -24.17 1.10 0.62
N ARG A 814 -24.33 1.72 1.79
CA ARG A 814 -24.99 3.01 1.97
C ARG A 814 -24.38 3.76 3.16
N ARG A 815 -24.40 5.08 3.13
CA ARG A 815 -24.12 5.89 4.32
C ARG A 815 -25.18 5.63 5.39
N ALA A 816 -24.78 5.40 6.64
CA ALA A 816 -25.74 5.24 7.72
C ALA A 816 -26.50 6.55 7.97
N ARG A 817 -27.82 6.46 8.23
CA ARG A 817 -28.57 7.58 8.78
C ARG A 817 -28.36 7.60 10.29
N SER A 818 -27.87 8.70 10.85
CA SER A 818 -27.97 8.94 12.29
C SER A 818 -29.39 9.45 12.60
N PRO A 819 -30.30 8.64 13.20
CA PRO A 819 -31.59 9.16 13.60
C PRO A 819 -31.40 10.18 14.74
N LEU A 820 -31.83 11.42 14.51
CA LEU A 820 -31.75 12.50 15.51
C LEU A 820 -32.84 12.42 16.59
N CYS A 821 -33.95 11.70 16.39
CA CYS A 821 -35.15 11.86 17.23
C CYS A 821 -35.78 10.57 17.79
N CYS A 822 -35.34 9.38 17.39
CA CYS A 822 -35.90 8.15 17.94
C CYS A 822 -34.75 7.22 18.21
N THR A 823 -34.48 6.89 19.47
CA THR A 823 -33.78 5.67 19.83
C THR A 823 -34.57 4.52 19.21
N PRO A 824 -34.10 3.88 18.12
CA PRO A 824 -34.52 2.50 17.95
C PRO A 824 -34.00 1.81 19.21
N GLN A 825 -34.76 0.86 19.74
CA GLN A 825 -34.24 -0.06 20.74
C GLN A 825 -33.21 -0.96 20.04
N LEU A 826 -32.06 -0.36 19.68
CA LEU A 826 -30.83 -1.03 19.33
C LEU A 826 -30.51 -1.88 20.55
N ALA A 827 -30.18 -3.14 20.30
CA ALA A 827 -29.44 -3.96 21.26
C ALA A 827 -28.39 -3.05 21.93
N PRO A 828 -28.23 -3.10 23.26
CA PRO A 828 -27.42 -2.14 23.99
C PRO A 828 -26.11 -1.94 23.24
N THR A 829 -25.96 -0.76 22.63
CA THR A 829 -24.68 -0.32 22.14
C THR A 829 -23.78 -0.37 23.35
N THR A 830 -22.81 -1.29 23.31
CA THR A 830 -21.69 -1.27 24.25
C THR A 830 -21.22 0.17 24.32
N GLY A 831 -21.34 0.78 25.50
CA GLY A 831 -21.03 2.18 25.69
C GLY A 831 -19.66 2.49 25.13
N ILE A 832 -19.54 3.58 24.37
CA ILE A 832 -18.29 4.09 23.82
C ILE A 832 -17.32 4.26 25.01
N GLY A 833 -16.28 3.45 25.05
CA GLY A 833 -15.26 3.52 26.10
C GLY A 833 -14.22 4.54 25.70
N VAL A 834 -14.15 5.68 26.41
CA VAL A 834 -12.99 6.57 26.31
C VAL A 834 -12.00 6.13 27.38
N GLU A 835 -10.87 5.57 26.96
CA GLU A 835 -9.78 5.18 27.84
C GLU A 835 -8.74 6.30 27.92
N ALA A 836 -8.25 6.59 29.12
CA ALA A 836 -7.25 7.62 29.38
C ALA A 836 -5.94 7.01 29.89
N PHE A 837 -4.83 7.37 29.25
CA PHE A 837 -3.49 6.85 29.55
C PHE A 837 -2.57 7.97 30.01
N GLN A 838 -1.90 7.77 31.16
CA GLN A 838 -0.84 8.68 31.60
C GLN A 838 0.43 8.44 30.77
N VAL A 839 0.92 9.49 30.10
CA VAL A 839 2.23 9.46 29.44
C VAL A 839 3.32 9.86 30.43
N TRP A 840 4.31 9.00 30.56
CA TRP A 840 5.49 9.14 31.38
C TRP A 840 6.73 9.26 30.51
N HIS A 841 7.67 10.08 30.95
CA HIS A 841 8.98 10.24 30.33
C HIS A 841 10.08 10.05 31.36
N LEU A 842 11.13 9.34 30.97
CA LEU A 842 12.38 9.26 31.71
C LEU A 842 13.53 9.57 30.75
N ARG A 843 14.32 10.58 31.10
CA ARG A 843 15.56 10.90 30.37
C ARG A 843 16.75 10.29 31.11
N LEU A 844 17.55 9.51 30.41
CA LEU A 844 18.75 8.87 30.94
C LEU A 844 20.00 9.50 30.30
N ASP A 845 21.01 9.81 31.12
CA ASP A 845 22.28 10.37 30.62
C ASP A 845 23.32 9.28 30.31
N ASN A 846 23.08 8.04 30.73
CA ASN A 846 23.95 6.89 30.49
C ASN A 846 23.15 5.71 29.92
N ARG A 847 23.65 5.12 28.83
CA ARG A 847 23.09 3.93 28.19
C ARG A 847 23.15 2.69 29.09
N ASP A 848 24.12 2.58 29.99
CA ASP A 848 24.22 1.44 30.92
C ASP A 848 23.03 1.37 31.90
N LEU A 849 22.39 2.51 32.18
CA LEU A 849 21.21 2.58 33.05
C LEU A 849 19.95 2.00 32.38
N VAL A 850 19.94 1.83 31.06
CA VAL A 850 18.82 1.25 30.32
C VAL A 850 18.59 -0.20 30.73
N ALA A 851 19.66 -0.97 30.90
CA ALA A 851 19.59 -2.37 31.33
C ALA A 851 19.06 -2.47 32.77
N THR A 852 19.58 -1.66 33.68
CA THR A 852 19.12 -1.60 35.08
C THR A 852 17.65 -1.20 35.19
N LEU A 853 17.19 -0.22 34.40
CA LEU A 853 15.78 0.17 34.35
C LEU A 853 14.89 -0.96 33.82
N ARG A 854 15.33 -1.65 32.76
CA ARG A 854 14.59 -2.77 32.18
C ARG A 854 14.40 -3.89 33.22
N ASP A 855 15.48 -4.30 33.89
CA ASP A 855 15.43 -5.30 34.97
C ASP A 855 14.49 -4.87 36.12
N ALA A 856 14.50 -3.59 36.50
CA ALA A 856 13.64 -3.07 37.55
C ALA A 856 12.14 -3.08 37.15
N LEU A 857 11.84 -2.77 35.90
CA LEU A 857 10.49 -2.81 35.34
C LEU A 857 9.98 -4.26 35.23
N ASP A 858 10.81 -5.17 34.72
CA ASP A 858 10.43 -6.57 34.47
C ASP A 858 10.23 -7.35 35.79
N ARG A 859 11.00 -7.03 36.83
CA ARG A 859 10.84 -7.59 38.19
C ARG A 859 9.79 -6.87 39.04
N ALA A 860 9.21 -5.78 38.53
CA ALA A 860 8.32 -4.89 39.28
C ALA A 860 8.92 -4.46 40.64
N ASP A 861 10.19 -4.01 40.67
CA ASP A 861 10.90 -3.59 41.88
C ASP A 861 10.60 -2.12 42.24
N PRO A 862 9.77 -1.85 43.27
CA PRO A 862 9.39 -0.49 43.63
C PRO A 862 10.56 0.33 44.19
N THR A 863 11.56 -0.31 44.79
CA THR A 863 12.69 0.38 45.43
C THR A 863 13.67 0.91 44.39
N ALA A 864 13.91 0.13 43.33
CA ALA A 864 14.74 0.55 42.21
C ALA A 864 14.07 1.66 41.38
N LEU A 865 12.77 1.53 41.10
CA LEU A 865 12.03 2.50 40.30
C LEU A 865 11.85 3.86 41.02
N ALA A 866 11.68 3.87 42.34
CA ALA A 866 11.54 5.11 43.11
C ALA A 866 12.76 6.04 43.07
N ARG A 867 13.94 5.52 42.67
CA ARG A 867 15.18 6.31 42.56
C ARG A 867 15.33 7.03 41.22
N LEU A 868 14.45 6.77 40.26
CA LEU A 868 14.53 7.32 38.91
C LEU A 868 13.59 8.53 38.74
N PRO A 869 14.03 9.60 38.07
CA PRO A 869 13.27 10.84 37.94
C PRO A 869 12.21 10.74 36.82
N PHE A 870 11.15 9.96 37.04
CA PHE A 870 10.02 9.88 36.10
C PHE A 870 9.24 11.20 36.05
N GLN A 871 9.04 11.73 34.85
CA GLN A 871 8.25 12.93 34.59
C GLN A 871 6.91 12.56 33.96
N ARG A 872 5.81 13.21 34.39
CA ARG A 872 4.53 13.16 33.71
C ARG A 872 4.53 14.14 32.55
N VAL A 873 4.23 13.67 31.34
CA VAL A 873 4.20 14.50 30.12
C VAL A 873 2.80 15.02 29.85
N GLY A 874 1.81 14.14 29.91
CA GLY A 874 0.42 14.46 29.60
C GLY A 874 -0.48 13.24 29.70
N ILE A 875 -1.78 13.42 29.45
CA ILE A 875 -2.76 12.34 29.38
C ILE A 875 -3.23 12.24 27.93
N LEU A 876 -3.20 11.04 27.37
CA LEU A 876 -3.74 10.76 26.05
C LEU A 876 -5.03 9.94 26.18
N ARG A 877 -6.06 10.34 25.45
CA ARG A 877 -7.37 9.67 25.46
C ARG A 877 -7.60 8.95 24.15
N TYR A 878 -8.17 7.76 24.22
CA TYR A 878 -8.45 6.92 23.07
C TYR A 878 -9.89 6.42 23.12
N ARG A 879 -10.53 6.32 21.96
CA ARG A 879 -11.88 5.76 21.83
C ARG A 879 -11.81 4.31 21.40
N ASP A 880 -12.43 3.42 22.16
CA ASP A 880 -12.50 1.98 21.86
C ASP A 880 -11.11 1.42 21.50
N GLU A 881 -10.97 0.57 20.47
CA GLU A 881 -9.68 -0.02 20.06
C GLU A 881 -8.80 0.93 19.19
N ASN A 882 -9.10 2.23 19.11
CA ASN A 882 -8.39 3.15 18.22
C ASN A 882 -6.92 3.38 18.67
N THR A 883 -6.01 3.54 17.71
CA THR A 883 -4.58 3.78 17.93
C THR A 883 -4.21 5.27 17.91
N VAL A 884 -5.11 6.13 17.47
CA VAL A 884 -4.92 7.58 17.41
C VAL A 884 -5.55 8.24 18.64
N ALA A 885 -4.79 9.13 19.28
CA ALA A 885 -5.26 9.87 20.44
C ALA A 885 -6.29 10.93 20.04
N GLU A 886 -7.19 11.26 20.97
CA GLU A 886 -8.13 12.36 20.88
C GLU A 886 -7.44 13.74 20.89
N GLU A 887 -6.25 13.81 21.48
CA GLU A 887 -5.39 14.98 21.46
C GLU A 887 -4.78 15.19 20.05
N SER A 888 -4.82 16.43 19.55
CA SER A 888 -4.24 16.75 18.24
C SER A 888 -2.72 16.56 18.22
N ALA A 889 -2.15 16.25 17.05
CA ALA A 889 -0.69 16.11 16.91
C ALA A 889 0.09 17.35 17.39
N ALA A 890 -0.46 18.56 17.20
CA ALA A 890 0.13 19.79 17.71
C ALA A 890 0.12 19.86 19.25
N THR A 891 -0.97 19.40 19.89
CA THR A 891 -1.07 19.31 21.35
C THR A 891 -0.07 18.30 21.91
N VAL A 892 0.02 17.12 21.29
CA VAL A 892 0.99 16.08 21.69
C VAL A 892 2.42 16.60 21.53
N LEU A 893 2.75 17.24 20.41
CA LEU A 893 4.06 17.83 20.18
C LEU A 893 4.40 18.90 21.24
N ALA A 894 3.45 19.77 21.61
CA ALA A 894 3.65 20.79 22.62
C ALA A 894 3.92 20.20 24.02
N MET A 895 3.21 19.13 24.41
CA MET A 895 3.49 18.40 25.65
C MET A 895 4.92 17.86 25.67
N TRP A 896 5.37 17.29 24.55
CA TRP A 896 6.71 16.72 24.42
C TRP A 896 7.83 17.78 24.29
N GLN A 897 7.54 18.95 23.72
CA GLN A 897 8.48 20.08 23.75
C GLN A 897 8.79 20.52 25.19
N GLN A 898 7.78 20.51 26.07
CA GLN A 898 7.95 20.83 27.49
C GLN A 898 8.70 19.72 28.26
N ALA A 899 8.52 18.46 27.87
CA ALA A 899 9.23 17.33 28.47
C ALA A 899 10.72 17.24 28.07
N ALA A 900 11.14 17.95 27.02
CA ALA A 900 12.53 18.01 26.54
C ALA A 900 13.20 16.61 26.40
N PRO A 901 12.64 15.73 25.54
CA PRO A 901 13.17 14.38 25.34
C PRO A 901 14.60 14.42 24.77
N GLY A 902 15.38 13.39 25.08
CA GLY A 902 16.63 13.13 24.39
C GLY A 902 16.41 12.71 22.92
N PRO A 903 17.44 12.80 22.06
CA PRO A 903 17.32 12.60 20.61
C PRO A 903 16.91 11.19 20.18
N GLN A 904 17.01 10.19 21.06
CA GLN A 904 16.68 8.80 20.74
C GLN A 904 15.86 8.18 21.87
N VAL A 905 14.75 7.54 21.50
CA VAL A 905 13.99 6.65 22.37
C VAL A 905 14.70 5.30 22.42
N VAL A 906 14.97 4.80 23.62
CA VAL A 906 15.67 3.53 23.86
C VAL A 906 14.82 2.47 24.53
N LEU A 907 13.69 2.87 25.11
CA LEU A 907 12.74 1.97 25.74
C LEU A 907 11.34 2.58 25.68
N GLY A 908 10.35 1.77 25.32
CA GLY A 908 8.94 2.08 25.46
C GLY A 908 8.24 1.01 26.29
N ARG A 909 7.32 1.41 27.15
CA ARG A 909 6.43 0.48 27.86
C ARG A 909 5.00 0.96 27.81
N HIS A 910 4.04 0.04 27.79
CA HIS A 910 2.64 0.35 27.94
C HIS A 910 1.96 -0.65 28.89
N TRP A 911 0.91 -0.23 29.58
CA TRP A 911 0.16 -1.08 30.50
C TRP A 911 -1.26 -0.56 30.71
N GLU A 912 -2.09 -1.38 31.33
CA GLU A 912 -3.44 -1.04 31.77
C GLU A 912 -3.57 -1.20 33.28
N ALA A 913 -4.43 -0.38 33.90
CA ALA A 913 -4.67 -0.40 35.34
C ALA A 913 -5.59 -1.56 35.75
N ALA A 914 -6.57 -1.89 34.91
CA ALA A 914 -7.42 -3.06 35.05
C ALA A 914 -7.36 -3.84 33.73
N PRO A 915 -6.51 -4.88 33.60
CA PRO A 915 -6.40 -5.68 32.38
C PRO A 915 -7.68 -6.49 32.17
N ALA A 916 -8.73 -5.84 31.69
CA ALA A 916 -10.00 -6.46 31.36
C ALA A 916 -9.85 -7.10 29.98
N THR A 917 -9.96 -8.43 29.92
CA THR A 917 -10.32 -9.16 28.69
C THR A 917 -9.42 -8.98 27.46
N GLY A 918 -8.15 -8.61 27.61
CA GLY A 918 -7.22 -8.54 26.47
C GLY A 918 -7.42 -7.39 25.51
N GLN A 919 -8.14 -6.35 25.96
CA GLN A 919 -7.94 -5.00 25.47
C GLN A 919 -6.55 -4.56 25.96
N GLY A 920 -5.79 -3.86 25.11
CA GLY A 920 -4.49 -3.27 25.47
C GLY A 920 -3.33 -3.55 24.54
N TRP A 921 -3.49 -4.46 23.58
CA TRP A 921 -2.54 -4.64 22.48
C TRP A 921 -2.51 -3.38 21.58
N GLN A 922 -3.63 -2.67 21.46
CA GLN A 922 -3.72 -1.41 20.73
C GLN A 922 -2.77 -0.36 21.33
N ASN A 923 -2.45 -0.47 22.64
CA ASN A 923 -1.55 0.47 23.34
C ASN A 923 -0.12 0.46 22.77
N HIS A 924 0.33 -0.66 22.21
CA HIS A 924 1.60 -0.73 21.48
C HIS A 924 1.58 0.22 20.27
N PHE A 925 0.52 0.15 19.48
CA PHE A 925 0.34 0.99 18.30
C PHE A 925 -0.01 2.44 18.65
N ARG A 926 -0.74 2.67 19.76
CA ARG A 926 -0.95 4.01 20.34
C ARG A 926 0.37 4.68 20.67
N LEU A 927 1.29 3.94 21.29
CA LEU A 927 2.62 4.45 21.60
C LEU A 927 3.46 4.72 20.33
N ARG A 928 3.44 3.79 19.35
CA ARG A 928 4.10 4.00 18.04
C ARG A 928 3.56 5.23 17.31
N HIS A 929 2.24 5.40 17.28
CA HIS A 929 1.59 6.54 16.65
C HIS A 929 1.99 7.85 17.36
N MET A 930 1.93 7.90 18.69
CA MET A 930 2.42 9.06 19.46
C MET A 930 3.89 9.38 19.16
N LEU A 931 4.78 8.38 19.12
CA LEU A 931 6.19 8.58 18.76
C LEU A 931 6.36 9.16 17.36
N SER A 932 5.49 8.78 16.40
CA SER A 932 5.50 9.35 15.05
C SER A 932 5.16 10.86 15.04
N GLN A 933 4.23 11.28 15.90
CA GLN A 933 3.82 12.69 16.04
C GLN A 933 4.93 13.58 16.63
N ILE A 934 5.89 12.99 17.35
CA ILE A 934 7.02 13.71 17.96
C ILE A 934 8.36 13.39 17.32
N SER A 935 8.34 12.81 16.11
CA SER A 935 9.55 12.44 15.35
C SER A 935 10.51 13.61 15.10
N ALA A 936 10.02 14.85 15.12
CA ALA A 936 10.85 16.05 15.03
C ALA A 936 11.71 16.32 16.29
N LEU A 937 11.38 15.73 17.43
CA LEU A 937 12.08 15.92 18.71
C LEU A 937 12.94 14.72 19.11
N THR A 938 12.51 13.50 18.76
CA THR A 938 13.19 12.27 19.17
C THR A 938 12.94 11.16 18.15
N GLN A 939 13.97 10.33 17.93
CA GLN A 939 13.89 9.18 17.04
C GLN A 939 13.25 7.99 17.76
N ALA A 940 12.18 7.45 17.18
CA ALA A 940 11.54 6.22 17.68
C ALA A 940 12.48 4.99 17.53
N PRO A 941 12.31 3.95 18.36
CA PRO A 941 13.08 2.71 18.21
C PRO A 941 12.77 2.04 16.87
N ALA A 942 13.66 1.16 16.40
CA ALA A 942 13.40 0.42 15.18
C ALA A 942 12.14 -0.46 15.33
N ARG A 943 11.42 -0.72 14.22
CA ARG A 943 10.25 -1.59 14.26
C ARG A 943 10.67 -3.02 14.57
N GLY A 944 9.98 -3.66 15.51
CA GLY A 944 10.26 -5.04 15.87
C GLY A 944 11.54 -5.33 16.66
N ASP A 945 12.28 -4.32 17.12
CA ASP A 945 13.53 -4.50 17.88
C ASP A 945 13.31 -4.89 19.36
N GLY A 946 12.04 -5.03 19.78
CA GLY A 946 11.66 -5.35 21.16
C GLY A 946 11.83 -4.21 22.16
N SER A 947 12.14 -2.99 21.70
CA SER A 947 12.31 -1.84 22.58
C SER A 947 10.99 -1.36 23.19
N ILE A 948 9.87 -1.63 22.53
CA ILE A 948 8.51 -1.33 23.00
C ILE A 948 7.81 -2.64 23.37
N THR A 949 7.35 -2.75 24.61
CA THR A 949 6.63 -3.94 25.10
C THR A 949 5.57 -3.60 26.15
N ALA A 950 4.63 -4.51 26.39
CA ALA A 950 3.68 -4.40 27.49
C ALA A 950 4.36 -4.69 28.85
N LEU A 951 3.91 -4.03 29.93
CA LEU A 951 4.19 -4.44 31.30
C LEU A 951 3.03 -5.26 31.84
N SER A 952 3.33 -6.43 32.40
CA SER A 952 2.33 -7.33 33.00
C SER A 952 1.95 -6.93 34.42
N THR A 953 2.86 -6.24 35.14
CA THR A 953 2.66 -5.75 36.50
C THR A 953 3.27 -4.35 36.62
N VAL A 954 2.56 -3.41 37.24
CA VAL A 954 3.05 -2.05 37.47
C VAL A 954 2.99 -1.69 38.94
N VAL A 955 4.08 -1.09 39.43
CA VAL A 955 4.28 -0.69 40.82
C VAL A 955 4.59 0.81 40.90
N PRO A 956 4.48 1.45 42.09
CA PRO A 956 4.90 2.84 42.27
C PRO A 956 6.36 3.07 41.81
N PRO A 957 6.70 4.21 41.19
CA PRO A 957 5.88 5.44 41.02
C PRO A 957 4.98 5.47 39.78
N LEU A 958 5.02 4.44 38.93
CA LEU A 958 4.29 4.41 37.65
C LEU A 958 2.82 3.98 37.79
N SER A 959 2.46 3.33 38.91
CA SER A 959 1.08 2.94 39.20
C SER A 959 0.21 4.17 39.46
N ASP A 960 -0.73 4.46 38.57
CA ASP A 960 -1.77 5.47 38.76
C ASP A 960 -3.14 4.79 38.63
N GLY A 961 -3.77 4.51 39.78
CA GLY A 961 -5.06 3.82 39.82
C GLY A 961 -6.25 4.68 39.39
N ALA A 962 -6.03 5.94 39.02
CA ALA A 962 -7.10 6.87 38.60
C ALA A 962 -7.36 6.86 37.08
N LEU A 963 -6.49 6.22 36.30
CA LEU A 963 -6.53 6.20 34.83
C LEU A 963 -6.54 4.75 34.32
N ASP A 964 -6.95 4.54 33.07
CA ASP A 964 -7.12 3.21 32.48
C ASP A 964 -5.79 2.52 32.17
N GLY A 965 -4.69 3.27 32.11
CA GLY A 965 -3.34 2.73 31.92
C GLY A 965 -2.25 3.79 31.84
N GLY A 966 -1.08 3.39 31.32
CA GLY A 966 0.02 4.31 31.08
C GLY A 966 0.94 3.93 29.93
N LEU A 967 1.64 4.94 29.41
CA LEU A 967 2.64 4.85 28.36
C LEU A 967 3.95 5.44 28.90
N LEU A 968 5.03 4.67 28.95
CA LEU A 968 6.36 5.14 29.35
C LEU A 968 7.26 5.23 28.11
N VAL A 969 7.92 6.37 27.96
CA VAL A 969 8.97 6.58 26.96
C VAL A 969 10.26 6.94 27.67
N VAL A 970 11.34 6.24 27.32
CA VAL A 970 12.66 6.49 27.87
C VAL A 970 13.56 6.97 26.76
N THR A 971 14.19 8.13 26.94
CA THR A 971 15.11 8.71 25.96
C THR A 971 16.51 8.83 26.53
N LEU A 972 17.52 8.67 25.67
CA LEU A 972 18.91 8.96 26.04
C LEU A 972 19.23 10.42 25.77
N ALA A 973 19.81 11.12 26.74
CA ALA A 973 20.48 12.38 26.48
C ALA A 973 21.57 12.14 25.43
N GLY A 974 21.54 12.88 24.33
CA GLY A 974 22.56 12.76 23.31
C GLY A 974 23.93 13.04 23.91
N ALA A 975 24.96 12.33 23.44
CA ALA A 975 26.32 12.78 23.66
C ALA A 975 26.43 14.25 23.22
N PRO A 976 27.20 15.10 23.92
CA PRO A 976 27.42 16.48 23.47
C PRO A 976 27.85 16.45 21.99
N PRO A 977 27.34 17.37 21.16
CA PRO A 977 27.58 17.33 19.72
C PRO A 977 29.09 17.29 19.48
N ALA A 978 29.56 16.26 18.77
CA ALA A 978 30.97 16.11 18.46
C ALA A 978 31.45 17.34 17.68
N THR A 979 32.22 18.18 18.34
CA THR A 979 32.94 19.29 17.70
C THR A 979 34.27 18.74 17.19
N ARG A 980 34.53 18.89 15.89
CA ARG A 980 35.81 18.55 15.27
C ARG A 980 36.50 19.82 14.83
N ARG A 981 37.71 20.05 15.32
CA ARG A 981 38.50 21.22 14.95
C ARG A 981 39.24 20.93 13.65
N ALA A 982 39.15 21.82 12.67
CA ALA A 982 39.73 21.61 11.36
C ALA A 982 40.62 22.78 10.91
N LEU A 983 41.63 22.46 10.10
CA LEU A 983 42.51 23.44 9.47
C LEU A 983 42.30 23.41 7.96
N LEU A 984 41.96 24.55 7.36
CA LEU A 984 41.90 24.73 5.91
C LEU A 984 43.21 25.34 5.43
N VAL A 985 43.87 24.72 4.45
CA VAL A 985 45.18 25.15 3.93
C VAL A 985 45.16 25.16 2.41
N TYR A 986 45.79 26.17 1.79
CA TYR A 986 45.97 26.25 0.34
C TYR A 986 47.42 25.91 -0.06
N GLY A 987 47.61 24.92 -0.93
CA GLY A 987 48.93 24.35 -1.23
C GLY A 987 49.04 23.68 -2.60
N ASN A 988 50.26 23.32 -2.98
CA ASN A 988 50.52 22.56 -4.21
C ASN A 988 50.38 21.07 -3.93
N TRP A 989 49.99 20.27 -4.93
CA TRP A 989 49.83 18.83 -4.78
C TRP A 989 50.61 18.06 -5.86
N ASP A 990 51.36 17.05 -5.42
CA ASP A 990 52.03 16.08 -6.28
C ASP A 990 51.98 14.71 -5.59
N ARG A 991 51.13 13.83 -6.13
CA ARG A 991 50.62 12.64 -5.42
C ARG A 991 51.77 11.76 -4.89
N PRO A 992 51.75 11.34 -3.62
CA PRO A 992 50.67 11.49 -2.62
C PRO A 992 50.83 12.69 -1.68
N ASN A 993 51.69 13.66 -2.01
CA ASN A 993 52.18 14.67 -1.07
C ASN A 993 51.64 16.08 -1.39
N HIS A 994 51.41 16.86 -0.34
CA HIS A 994 51.09 18.28 -0.40
C HIS A 994 52.33 19.10 -0.09
N TYR A 995 52.61 20.15 -0.85
CA TYR A 995 53.76 21.03 -0.65
C TYR A 995 53.28 22.42 -0.27
N LEU A 996 53.78 22.92 0.87
CA LEU A 996 53.39 24.18 1.47
C LEU A 996 54.58 25.15 1.55
N GLU A 997 54.29 26.44 1.39
CA GLU A 997 55.24 27.52 1.66
C GLU A 997 54.89 28.18 2.98
N ARG A 998 55.85 28.86 3.62
CA ARG A 998 55.59 29.61 4.86
C ARG A 998 54.47 30.67 4.71
N SER A 999 54.25 31.15 3.49
CA SER A 999 53.21 32.10 3.10
C SER A 999 51.90 31.44 2.62
N SER A 1000 51.78 30.11 2.64
CA SER A 1000 50.56 29.42 2.21
C SER A 1000 49.35 29.87 3.07
N PRO A 1001 48.27 30.37 2.44
CA PRO A 1001 47.06 30.75 3.14
C PRO A 1001 46.51 29.58 3.95
N ASN A 1002 46.17 29.82 5.21
CA ASN A 1002 45.50 28.85 6.06
C ASN A 1002 44.53 29.51 7.06
N THR A 1003 43.53 28.77 7.53
CA THR A 1003 42.62 29.22 8.59
C THR A 1003 42.06 28.04 9.39
N ALA A 1004 41.79 28.24 10.67
CA ALA A 1004 41.16 27.25 11.54
C ALA A 1004 39.64 27.47 11.60
N PHE A 1005 38.88 26.38 11.65
CA PHE A 1005 37.41 26.40 11.80
C PHE A 1005 36.92 25.13 12.48
N ASP A 1006 35.66 25.09 12.88
CA ASP A 1006 35.06 23.94 13.56
C ASP A 1006 33.92 23.32 12.74
N PHE A 1007 33.83 21.99 12.79
CA PHE A 1007 32.62 21.25 12.44
C PHE A 1007 31.84 20.92 13.71
N VAL A 1008 30.54 21.24 13.73
CA VAL A 1008 29.63 20.77 14.78
C VAL A 1008 28.58 19.88 14.11
N VAL A 1009 28.54 18.61 14.51
CA VAL A 1009 27.69 17.59 13.85
C VAL A 1009 27.94 17.54 12.33
N ASN A 1010 29.22 17.52 11.94
CA ASN A 1010 29.68 17.51 10.54
C ASN A 1010 29.23 18.74 9.70
N GLN A 1011 28.75 19.82 10.33
CA GLN A 1011 28.37 21.08 9.68
C GLN A 1011 29.36 22.20 9.94
N LEU A 1012 29.67 23.01 8.92
CA LEU A 1012 30.52 24.19 9.04
C LEU A 1012 29.92 25.22 9.99
N GLN A 1013 30.75 25.74 10.89
CA GLN A 1013 30.35 26.83 11.79
C GLN A 1013 30.83 28.18 11.30
N GLY A 1014 29.92 29.15 11.28
CA GLY A 1014 30.21 30.53 10.87
C GLY A 1014 30.56 30.68 9.38
N ASP A 1015 31.19 31.80 9.04
CA ASP A 1015 31.52 32.22 7.68
C ASP A 1015 33.02 32.13 7.35
N THR A 1016 33.83 31.55 8.25
CA THR A 1016 35.30 31.52 8.14
C THR A 1016 35.78 30.82 6.87
N VAL A 1017 35.20 29.67 6.52
CA VAL A 1017 35.54 28.94 5.29
C VAL A 1017 35.19 29.75 4.04
N SER A 1018 34.00 30.36 4.01
CA SER A 1018 33.56 31.20 2.88
C SER A 1018 34.44 32.44 2.72
N ARG A 1019 34.83 33.11 3.82
CA ARG A 1019 35.76 34.24 3.80
C ARG A 1019 37.15 33.84 3.30
N PHE A 1020 37.64 32.68 3.72
CA PHE A 1020 38.92 32.16 3.25
C PHE A 1020 38.91 31.90 1.73
N ILE A 1021 37.87 31.23 1.23
CA ILE A 1021 37.70 30.94 -0.19
C ILE A 1021 37.53 32.22 -1.03
N GLY A 1022 36.76 33.19 -0.51
CA GLY A 1022 36.56 34.49 -1.14
C GLY A 1022 37.83 35.37 -1.18
N GLY A 1023 38.78 35.14 -0.27
CA GLY A 1023 40.06 35.85 -0.21
C GLY A 1023 41.13 35.32 -1.19
N LEU A 1024 40.90 34.18 -1.85
CA LEU A 1024 41.83 33.65 -2.85
C LEU A 1024 41.78 34.52 -4.13
N THR A 1025 42.95 34.83 -4.70
CA THR A 1025 43.08 35.65 -5.92
C THR A 1025 42.75 34.87 -7.20
N PRO A 1026 42.57 35.53 -8.37
CA PRO A 1026 42.38 34.84 -9.65
C PRO A 1026 43.52 33.88 -10.03
N ASN A 1027 44.73 34.10 -9.50
CA ASN A 1027 45.90 33.25 -9.72
C ASN A 1027 46.00 32.07 -8.72
N GLN A 1028 44.96 31.87 -7.90
CA GLN A 1028 44.87 30.76 -6.94
C GLN A 1028 43.64 29.89 -7.27
N PRO A 1029 43.69 29.07 -8.34
CA PRO A 1029 42.64 28.10 -8.65
C PRO A 1029 42.60 26.98 -7.61
N VAL A 1030 41.43 26.35 -7.44
CA VAL A 1030 41.28 25.13 -6.63
C VAL A 1030 41.00 23.98 -7.58
N ALA A 1031 42.03 23.19 -7.87
CA ALA A 1031 41.98 22.08 -8.82
C ALA A 1031 41.70 20.72 -8.16
N GLY A 1032 41.90 20.61 -6.84
CA GLY A 1032 41.64 19.41 -6.04
C GLY A 1032 41.29 19.75 -4.59
N LEU A 1033 40.71 18.78 -3.88
CA LEU A 1033 40.33 18.89 -2.48
C LEU A 1033 40.62 17.58 -1.75
N THR A 1034 41.43 17.65 -0.68
CA THR A 1034 41.72 16.51 0.18
C THR A 1034 41.36 16.84 1.63
N LEU A 1035 40.60 15.96 2.29
CA LEU A 1035 40.38 16.01 3.75
C LEU A 1035 41.17 14.85 4.37
N ALA A 1036 42.20 15.22 5.14
CA ALA A 1036 43.10 14.30 5.81
C ALA A 1036 42.82 14.25 7.33
N THR A 1037 42.57 13.08 7.90
CA THR A 1037 42.39 12.92 9.35
C THR A 1037 43.73 12.83 10.07
N SER A 1038 43.92 13.63 11.13
CA SER A 1038 45.24 13.82 11.76
C SER A 1038 45.64 12.73 12.77
N ARG A 1039 44.68 11.97 13.33
CA ARG A 1039 44.92 11.05 14.46
C ARG A 1039 44.47 9.59 14.24
N ALA A 1040 43.64 9.30 13.23
CA ALA A 1040 43.07 7.98 12.96
C ALA A 1040 42.76 7.80 11.46
N ALA A 1041 42.38 6.59 11.04
CA ALA A 1041 41.78 6.37 9.72
C ALA A 1041 40.49 7.20 9.57
N PRO A 1042 40.09 7.61 8.35
CA PRO A 1042 38.90 8.42 8.16
C PRO A 1042 37.63 7.77 8.72
N ASP A 1043 36.83 8.54 9.45
CA ASP A 1043 35.51 8.10 9.92
C ASP A 1043 34.46 8.08 8.79
N THR A 1044 33.33 7.39 9.04
CA THR A 1044 32.24 7.24 8.06
C THR A 1044 31.63 8.57 7.61
N ASP A 1045 31.79 9.64 8.39
CA ASP A 1045 31.21 10.96 8.12
C ASP A 1045 32.20 11.93 7.45
N ALA A 1046 33.48 11.57 7.32
CA ALA A 1046 34.50 12.38 6.67
C ALA A 1046 34.15 12.77 5.21
N PRO A 1047 33.52 11.89 4.38
CA PRO A 1047 33.01 12.29 3.07
C PRO A 1047 31.93 13.37 3.13
N ALA A 1048 31.06 13.35 4.15
CA ALA A 1048 30.03 14.38 4.32
C ALA A 1048 30.66 15.73 4.68
N ARG A 1049 31.69 15.74 5.53
CA ARG A 1049 32.45 16.96 5.87
C ARG A 1049 33.18 17.54 4.65
N LEU A 1050 33.83 16.70 3.85
CA LEU A 1050 34.44 17.11 2.57
C LEU A 1050 33.40 17.75 1.64
N GLN A 1051 32.21 17.17 1.54
CA GLN A 1051 31.12 17.71 0.72
C GLN A 1051 30.69 19.11 1.18
N ARG A 1052 30.67 19.42 2.49
CA ARG A 1052 30.37 20.77 2.99
C ARG A 1052 31.37 21.82 2.54
N ILE A 1053 32.65 21.46 2.44
CA ILE A 1053 33.69 22.36 1.91
C ILE A 1053 33.47 22.60 0.40
N ILE A 1054 33.08 21.56 -0.35
CA ILE A 1054 32.74 21.68 -1.77
C ILE A 1054 31.54 22.60 -1.97
N ASP A 1055 30.48 22.43 -1.16
CA ASP A 1055 29.30 23.28 -1.22
C ASP A 1055 29.67 24.75 -0.95
N ALA A 1056 30.54 25.01 0.03
CA ALA A 1056 31.04 26.36 0.34
C ALA A 1056 31.90 26.95 -0.79
N LEU A 1057 32.68 26.12 -1.49
CA LEU A 1057 33.48 26.51 -2.66
C LEU A 1057 32.58 26.94 -3.83
N VAL A 1058 31.54 26.15 -4.13
CA VAL A 1058 30.56 26.42 -5.18
C VAL A 1058 29.73 27.66 -4.86
N ALA A 1059 29.26 27.78 -3.61
CA ALA A 1059 28.50 28.95 -3.16
C ALA A 1059 29.32 30.26 -3.26
N SER A 1060 30.64 30.15 -3.18
CA SER A 1060 31.59 31.28 -3.32
C SER A 1060 31.97 31.56 -4.78
N GLY A 1061 31.27 30.97 -5.76
CA GLY A 1061 31.45 31.21 -7.19
C GLY A 1061 32.65 30.51 -7.83
N ARG A 1062 33.25 29.52 -7.15
CA ARG A 1062 34.36 28.72 -7.70
C ARG A 1062 33.87 27.35 -8.17
N PRO A 1063 34.41 26.80 -9.27
CA PRO A 1063 34.00 25.49 -9.76
C PRO A 1063 34.38 24.38 -8.77
N ALA A 1064 33.51 23.36 -8.65
CA ALA A 1064 33.82 22.17 -7.86
C ALA A 1064 34.92 21.32 -8.55
N PRO A 1065 35.91 20.80 -7.81
CA PRO A 1065 36.89 19.86 -8.36
C PRO A 1065 36.22 18.60 -8.94
N ALA A 1066 36.85 17.96 -9.93
CA ALA A 1066 36.36 16.71 -10.50
C ALA A 1066 36.25 15.60 -9.42
N PRO A 1067 35.31 14.64 -9.53
CA PRO A 1067 35.16 13.57 -8.53
C PRO A 1067 36.44 12.78 -8.24
N SER A 1068 37.33 12.61 -9.23
CA SER A 1068 38.63 11.96 -9.08
C SER A 1068 39.66 12.77 -8.29
N ARG A 1069 39.38 14.04 -7.98
CA ARG A 1069 40.24 14.98 -7.22
C ARG A 1069 39.58 15.41 -5.91
N ARG A 1070 38.72 14.56 -5.37
CA ARG A 1070 38.06 14.70 -4.07
C ARG A 1070 38.46 13.51 -3.21
N THR A 1071 39.37 13.72 -2.26
CA THR A 1071 39.99 12.62 -1.52
C THR A 1071 39.72 12.75 -0.02
N VAL A 1072 39.48 11.61 0.62
CA VAL A 1072 39.43 11.48 2.08
C VAL A 1072 40.46 10.44 2.49
N GLU A 1073 41.42 10.81 3.32
CA GLU A 1073 42.56 9.95 3.67
C GLU A 1073 43.10 10.22 5.07
N ALA A 1074 44.07 9.43 5.52
CA ALA A 1074 44.81 9.70 6.75
C ALA A 1074 46.03 10.58 6.45
N LEU A 1075 46.33 11.53 7.33
CA LEU A 1075 47.46 12.46 7.15
C LEU A 1075 48.80 11.72 7.16
N ASN A 1076 49.54 11.80 6.05
CA ASN A 1076 50.82 11.13 5.88
C ASN A 1076 52.00 11.89 6.54
N ASP A 1077 53.16 11.24 6.66
CA ASP A 1077 54.35 11.80 7.33
C ASP A 1077 54.97 13.00 6.61
N HIS A 1078 54.79 13.11 5.29
CA HIS A 1078 55.29 14.24 4.51
C HIS A 1078 54.45 15.48 4.80
N ASP A 1079 53.12 15.37 4.70
CA ASP A 1079 52.18 16.47 4.91
C ASP A 1079 52.28 17.01 6.34
N ARG A 1080 52.57 16.16 7.34
CA ARG A 1080 52.88 16.64 8.71
C ARG A 1080 54.09 17.58 8.73
N LYS A 1081 55.19 17.22 8.06
CA LYS A 1081 56.40 18.07 8.00
C LYS A 1081 56.16 19.35 7.22
N GLU A 1082 55.24 19.34 6.26
CA GLU A 1082 54.87 20.53 5.51
C GLU A 1082 54.04 21.49 6.35
N LEU A 1083 53.18 20.99 7.25
CA LEU A 1083 52.46 21.81 8.23
C LEU A 1083 53.39 22.48 9.26
N ASP A 1084 54.52 21.86 9.62
CA ASP A 1084 55.54 22.49 10.48
C ASP A 1084 56.08 23.81 9.88
N LYS A 1085 56.13 23.93 8.54
CA LYS A 1085 56.55 25.16 7.87
C LYS A 1085 55.60 26.33 8.11
N LEU A 1086 54.32 26.04 8.39
CA LEU A 1086 53.30 27.02 8.76
C LEU A 1086 53.30 27.34 10.27
N GLN A 1087 54.18 26.70 11.05
CA GLN A 1087 54.18 26.77 12.52
C GLN A 1087 52.87 26.27 13.14
N VAL A 1088 52.25 25.26 12.52
CA VAL A 1088 51.00 24.64 12.98
C VAL A 1088 51.25 23.19 13.35
N ASP A 1089 50.92 22.80 14.60
CA ASP A 1089 50.95 21.40 14.99
C ASP A 1089 49.71 20.69 14.43
N ALA A 1090 49.92 19.73 13.53
CA ALA A 1090 48.84 18.95 12.91
C ALA A 1090 47.98 18.21 13.95
N ASN A 1091 48.51 17.93 15.14
CA ASN A 1091 47.77 17.26 16.20
C ASN A 1091 46.76 18.18 16.89
N ASP A 1092 46.81 19.50 16.72
CA ASP A 1092 45.84 20.42 17.31
C ASP A 1092 44.47 20.42 16.59
N PHE A 1093 44.39 19.70 15.46
CA PHE A 1093 43.21 19.58 14.62
C PHE A 1093 42.82 18.12 14.48
N ASP A 1094 41.54 17.84 14.27
CA ASP A 1094 41.00 16.52 13.97
C ASP A 1094 41.04 16.23 12.45
N ASP A 1095 40.81 17.27 11.63
CA ASP A 1095 40.79 17.20 10.17
C ASP A 1095 41.67 18.32 9.55
N ILE A 1096 42.49 18.00 8.56
CA ILE A 1096 43.23 18.96 7.74
C ILE A 1096 42.65 18.94 6.33
N VAL A 1097 42.21 20.09 5.83
CA VAL A 1097 41.61 20.24 4.50
C VAL A 1097 42.56 20.99 3.58
N PHE A 1098 43.05 20.32 2.53
CA PHE A 1098 43.91 20.90 1.51
C PHE A 1098 43.08 21.37 0.31
N LEU A 1099 43.17 22.67 0.02
CA LEU A 1099 42.75 23.27 -1.25
C LEU A 1099 43.96 23.23 -2.20
N GLU A 1100 43.88 22.44 -3.25
CA GLU A 1100 45.04 22.13 -4.09
C GLU A 1100 45.11 23.06 -5.30
N LEU A 1101 46.26 23.72 -5.49
CA LEU A 1101 46.53 24.68 -6.57
C LEU A 1101 46.50 24.04 -7.97
N ASN A 1102 47.00 22.81 -8.09
CA ASN A 1102 47.22 22.12 -9.36
C ASN A 1102 46.50 20.75 -9.38
N ALA A 1103 46.40 20.17 -10.58
CA ALA A 1103 45.79 18.84 -10.75
C ALA A 1103 46.75 17.68 -10.40
N GLY A 1104 47.99 17.96 -9.98
CA GLY A 1104 49.09 16.99 -9.90
C GLY A 1104 49.73 16.72 -11.26
N ALA A 1105 50.94 16.15 -11.25
CA ALA A 1105 51.56 15.54 -12.44
C ALA A 1105 51.26 14.04 -12.50
#